data_AF-A0A7J2TAK3-F1
#
_entry.id   AF-A0A7J2TAK3-F1
#
_cell.length_a   1.000
_cell.length_b   1.000
_cell.length_c   1.000
_cell.angle_alpha   90.00
_cell.angle_beta   90.00
_cell.angle_gamma   90.00
#
_symmetry.space_group_name_H-M   'P 1'
#
loop_
_entity.id
_entity.type
_entity.pdbx_description
1 polymer ?
#
loop_
_entity_poly.entity_id
_entity_poly.type
_entity_poly.pdbx_seq_one_letter_code
_entity_poly.pdbx_strand_id
1 'polypeptide(L)'
;MSAPHGIYTPRLKDIIDERLGVSEFVRPITHTIEVVFLPNIDEVYKYSFDEVFLRLPPFEPIAIKPSIYGQVELKGDYVWFITSIENLNNKESLSKVYKIVEEQYRGNIPGIKCREIICGEYEDIGTGIILKRLYIPRIVGDGKSKWSKEVELQLNDRTVIKIIYGFTHETLRNWIRTIKERFSSRGVYDKEIIQILSSPEKALKFTEIIQKFEEIEKKSGSYAPTTLNYVSSCYGGRVLTTDPFSNGKKCDECKDKSRGTLLCRDIPGYGIYHWRRRIFPRVYASPRNAVASYNVDDLGRYYRVPFVCIFTEGVRCVKKLESLDIQFDIGRVRLKLAKPIISDYFNTNAFLVVINRQLIEAFTNIIKKSASNIYCFVPTCGSSTKIPLINLLVSKFIWKNISMQEYNYDIDLKFDDNANKLQVIVKVGDDEFQVLYSENVNKLVERIAESNDFVKFVLESLTHTLAHSIYIGLSNIIPYFDEYGAYISHVDKNYVIAGGIENTRGGTLKLLRPSAEILSSERYFEDTEKGLMVFKPSSIIKIVKDVIEIVGKIESPKGVEEICKVKVENIERIASAVLSRLKEESSEEPSVGSTKKGRKYMILAQNQGLVRQIIKVMIGMFEELIQEILNAGMYIDRYAFTSVILWKVLRDLTIRGNIIKGVKYRVRNIDEFNSIPDSELDELIDLIFDVLIEVEMSTIITNILLPDYCSDGCEADLHLPRCSKALEQPYIISRCLLITFLRFAGIPVYAPQLEIERFECGGSELKTLSMLARDRLRILTHVLGDDGVKILSEILSNKQDLKIAIEIDKRFKEQNLEIVRKLEELESKYKRRLNVIYTTEPHHGKMIVIDFLKVITSWNFGSGERVRQLYISELQ
;
A
#
# COMPACT_ATOMS: atom_id res chain seq x y z
N MET A 1 -17.53 -2.15 -48.65
CA MET A 1 -18.55 -2.88 -47.86
C MET A 1 -18.03 -4.27 -47.56
N SER A 2 -18.36 -4.81 -46.39
CA SER A 2 -17.96 -6.10 -45.79
C SER A 2 -16.48 -6.27 -45.43
N ALA A 3 -16.22 -6.43 -44.13
CA ALA A 3 -14.97 -6.96 -43.58
C ALA A 3 -14.71 -8.39 -44.08
N PRO A 4 -13.45 -8.85 -44.03
CA PRO A 4 -13.24 -10.09 -43.28
C PRO A 4 -11.91 -10.20 -42.51
N HIS A 5 -11.97 -11.04 -41.47
CA HIS A 5 -10.91 -11.79 -40.79
C HIS A 5 -9.92 -11.03 -39.89
N GLY A 6 -10.25 -11.06 -38.60
CA GLY A 6 -9.26 -10.97 -37.53
C GLY A 6 -8.28 -12.12 -37.63
N ILE A 7 -7.00 -11.77 -37.77
CA ILE A 7 -5.89 -12.71 -37.64
C ILE A 7 -5.79 -13.03 -36.14
N TYR A 8 -6.27 -14.21 -35.75
CA TYR A 8 -5.81 -14.86 -34.52
C TYR A 8 -4.33 -15.16 -34.72
N THR A 9 -3.44 -14.36 -34.15
CA THR A 9 -2.06 -14.80 -33.91
C THR A 9 -2.12 -15.78 -32.74
N PRO A 10 -1.86 -17.08 -32.93
CA PRO A 10 -1.77 -18.01 -31.82
C PRO A 10 -0.63 -17.52 -30.90
N ARG A 11 -0.86 -17.47 -29.58
CA ARG A 11 0.23 -17.10 -28.66
C ARG A 11 1.30 -18.19 -28.78
N LEU A 12 2.58 -17.82 -28.69
CA LEU A 12 3.66 -18.83 -28.76
C LEU A 12 3.47 -19.93 -27.71
N LYS A 13 2.79 -19.65 -26.59
CA LYS A 13 2.35 -20.64 -25.60
C LYS A 13 1.56 -21.79 -26.25
N ASP A 14 0.63 -21.49 -27.15
CA ASP A 14 -0.26 -22.48 -27.77
C ASP A 14 0.52 -23.29 -28.83
N ILE A 15 1.56 -22.69 -29.43
CA ILE A 15 2.44 -23.34 -30.42
C ILE A 15 3.51 -24.22 -29.75
N ILE A 16 4.02 -23.83 -28.58
CA ILE A 16 5.02 -24.59 -27.80
C ILE A 16 4.36 -25.73 -27.02
N ASP A 17 3.19 -25.50 -26.39
CA ASP A 17 2.46 -26.51 -25.61
C ASP A 17 2.07 -27.71 -26.48
N GLU A 18 1.59 -27.47 -27.70
CA GLU A 18 1.10 -28.54 -28.58
C GLU A 18 2.21 -29.27 -29.35
N ARG A 19 3.27 -28.58 -29.80
CA ARG A 19 4.27 -29.19 -30.69
C ARG A 19 5.37 -29.99 -29.99
N LEU A 20 5.65 -29.72 -28.71
CA LEU A 20 6.77 -30.34 -28.00
C LEU A 20 6.34 -31.24 -26.82
N GLY A 21 5.04 -31.31 -26.48
CA GLY A 21 4.56 -32.10 -25.35
C GLY A 21 5.03 -31.60 -23.97
N VAL A 22 5.39 -30.32 -23.86
CA VAL A 22 6.09 -29.72 -22.70
C VAL A 22 5.11 -29.15 -21.65
N SER A 23 3.79 -29.32 -21.83
CA SER A 23 2.77 -28.61 -21.02
C SER A 23 2.75 -28.96 -19.53
N GLU A 24 3.43 -30.03 -19.09
CA GLU A 24 3.67 -30.31 -17.67
C GLU A 24 4.91 -29.60 -17.10
N PHE A 25 5.92 -29.29 -17.93
CA PHE A 25 7.20 -28.70 -17.52
C PHE A 25 7.21 -27.16 -17.55
N VAL A 26 6.29 -26.53 -18.29
CA VAL A 26 6.11 -25.06 -18.35
C VAL A 26 5.13 -24.54 -17.30
N ARG A 27 4.52 -25.43 -16.48
CA ARG A 27 3.52 -25.00 -15.49
C ARG A 27 4.16 -24.10 -14.42
N PRO A 28 3.53 -22.97 -14.09
CA PRO A 28 3.96 -22.14 -12.98
C PRO A 28 4.02 -22.94 -11.69
N ILE A 29 4.93 -22.54 -10.79
CA ILE A 29 5.02 -23.17 -9.48
C ILE A 29 3.75 -22.86 -8.70
N THR A 30 2.96 -23.91 -8.50
CA THR A 30 1.64 -23.85 -7.89
C THR A 30 1.63 -24.75 -6.67
N HIS A 31 1.84 -24.14 -5.51
CA HIS A 31 1.44 -24.75 -4.25
C HIS A 31 -0.06 -24.93 -4.28
N THR A 32 -0.52 -26.18 -4.33
CA THR A 32 -1.95 -26.49 -4.46
C THR A 32 -2.58 -26.55 -3.08
N ILE A 33 -3.65 -25.78 -2.90
CA ILE A 33 -4.47 -25.78 -1.71
C ILE A 33 -5.80 -26.42 -2.09
N GLU A 34 -6.17 -27.48 -1.37
CA GLU A 34 -7.49 -28.08 -1.48
C GLU A 34 -8.52 -27.23 -0.73
N VAL A 35 -9.65 -26.93 -1.34
CA VAL A 35 -10.73 -26.12 -0.76
C VAL A 35 -11.98 -26.98 -0.71
N VAL A 36 -12.61 -27.02 0.45
CA VAL A 36 -13.83 -27.79 0.71
C VAL A 36 -14.89 -26.87 1.31
N PHE A 37 -16.07 -26.86 0.71
CA PHE A 37 -17.23 -26.09 1.18
C PHE A 37 -18.12 -26.97 2.06
N LEU A 38 -18.18 -26.70 3.36
CA LEU A 38 -18.94 -27.52 4.30
C LEU A 38 -20.46 -27.35 4.11
N PRO A 39 -21.29 -28.41 4.26
CA PRO A 39 -20.96 -29.78 4.68
C PRO A 39 -20.56 -30.73 3.55
N ASN A 40 -20.32 -30.26 2.33
CA ASN A 40 -20.08 -31.12 1.15
C ASN A 40 -18.62 -31.62 1.13
N ILE A 41 -18.28 -32.54 2.04
CA ILE A 41 -16.89 -32.99 2.25
C ILE A 41 -16.31 -33.71 1.03
N ASP A 42 -17.15 -34.37 0.24
CA ASP A 42 -16.73 -35.11 -0.96
C ASP A 42 -16.38 -34.20 -2.15
N GLU A 43 -16.78 -32.92 -2.10
CA GLU A 43 -16.48 -31.95 -3.16
C GLU A 43 -15.21 -31.15 -2.83
N VAL A 44 -14.08 -31.64 -3.36
CA VAL A 44 -12.76 -31.03 -3.17
C VAL A 44 -12.36 -30.24 -4.42
N TYR A 45 -12.13 -28.93 -4.25
CA TYR A 45 -11.63 -28.05 -5.30
C TYR A 45 -10.14 -27.81 -5.12
N LYS A 46 -9.36 -27.84 -6.19
CA LYS A 46 -7.92 -27.58 -6.14
C LYS A 46 -7.62 -26.21 -6.74
N TYR A 47 -7.03 -25.35 -5.94
CA TYR A 47 -6.60 -24.01 -6.36
C TYR A 47 -5.11 -23.85 -6.09
N SER A 48 -4.43 -23.02 -6.89
CA SER A 48 -3.09 -22.58 -6.52
C SER A 48 -3.13 -21.62 -5.31
N PHE A 49 -2.02 -21.48 -4.60
CA PHE A 49 -1.86 -20.56 -3.47
C PHE A 49 -2.38 -19.15 -3.80
N ASP A 50 -1.94 -18.60 -4.94
CA ASP A 50 -2.38 -17.28 -5.38
C ASP A 50 -3.88 -17.25 -5.69
N GLU A 51 -4.42 -18.29 -6.33
CA GLU A 51 -5.85 -18.35 -6.66
C GLU A 51 -6.74 -18.46 -5.43
N VAL A 52 -6.33 -19.16 -4.37
CA VAL A 52 -7.09 -19.17 -3.11
C VAL A 52 -7.26 -17.76 -2.59
N PHE A 53 -6.15 -17.02 -2.47
CA PHE A 53 -6.22 -15.67 -1.90
C PHE A 53 -6.76 -14.61 -2.85
N LEU A 54 -6.86 -14.89 -4.16
CA LEU A 54 -7.44 -13.98 -5.16
C LEU A 54 -8.92 -14.25 -5.46
N ARG A 55 -9.33 -15.53 -5.50
CA ARG A 55 -10.71 -15.93 -5.84
C ARG A 55 -11.57 -16.19 -4.62
N LEU A 56 -10.93 -16.58 -3.51
CA LEU A 56 -11.56 -16.92 -2.25
C LEU A 56 -10.88 -16.15 -1.11
N PRO A 57 -10.69 -14.83 -1.20
CA PRO A 57 -10.05 -14.08 -0.12
C PRO A 57 -10.85 -14.24 1.19
N PRO A 58 -10.17 -14.25 2.35
CA PRO A 58 -10.85 -14.30 3.64
C PRO A 58 -11.71 -13.06 3.83
N PHE A 59 -12.75 -13.15 4.65
CA PHE A 59 -13.73 -12.08 4.92
C PHE A 59 -14.62 -11.71 3.72
N GLU A 60 -14.45 -12.27 2.52
CA GLU A 60 -15.39 -12.01 1.42
C GLU A 60 -16.47 -13.10 1.30
N PRO A 61 -17.74 -12.72 1.09
CA PRO A 61 -18.81 -13.64 0.66
C PRO A 61 -18.48 -14.35 -0.65
N ILE A 62 -18.39 -15.68 -0.60
CA ILE A 62 -18.07 -16.52 -1.76
C ILE A 62 -19.35 -16.97 -2.43
N ALA A 63 -19.55 -16.54 -3.68
CA ALA A 63 -20.75 -16.82 -4.47
C ALA A 63 -20.61 -17.99 -5.47
N ILE A 64 -19.47 -18.68 -5.47
CA ILE A 64 -19.19 -19.77 -6.43
C ILE A 64 -20.23 -20.89 -6.35
N LYS A 65 -20.69 -21.21 -5.13
CA LYS A 65 -21.72 -22.23 -4.87
C LYS A 65 -22.79 -21.67 -3.94
N PRO A 66 -24.08 -21.89 -4.23
CA PRO A 66 -25.15 -21.55 -3.30
C PRO A 66 -25.31 -22.59 -2.19
N SER A 67 -25.89 -22.16 -1.07
CA SER A 67 -26.39 -23.04 -0.01
C SER A 67 -27.90 -23.19 -0.15
N ILE A 68 -28.41 -24.42 -0.06
CA ILE A 68 -29.86 -24.69 -0.15
C ILE A 68 -30.42 -24.90 1.27
N TYR A 69 -31.43 -24.11 1.64
CA TYR A 69 -32.15 -24.23 2.91
C TYR A 69 -33.65 -24.28 2.66
N GLY A 70 -34.26 -25.46 2.79
CA GLY A 70 -35.69 -25.61 2.48
C GLY A 70 -35.97 -25.33 1.01
N GLN A 71 -36.70 -24.25 0.71
CA GLN A 71 -37.01 -23.81 -0.67
C GLN A 71 -36.16 -22.62 -1.13
N VAL A 72 -35.28 -22.10 -0.29
CA VAL A 72 -34.48 -20.91 -0.59
C VAL A 72 -33.04 -21.30 -0.89
N GLU A 73 -32.52 -20.83 -2.02
CA GLU A 73 -31.13 -20.94 -2.44
C GLU A 73 -30.39 -19.64 -2.11
N LEU A 74 -29.40 -19.67 -1.20
CA LEU A 74 -28.63 -18.49 -0.80
C LEU A 74 -27.25 -18.47 -1.47
N LYS A 75 -26.96 -17.42 -2.24
CA LYS A 75 -25.63 -17.16 -2.83
C LYS A 75 -24.81 -16.25 -1.94
N GLY A 76 -23.51 -16.50 -1.79
CA GLY A 76 -22.64 -15.72 -0.89
C GLY A 76 -22.69 -16.17 0.58
N ASP A 77 -23.32 -17.30 0.87
CA ASP A 77 -23.42 -17.86 2.22
C ASP A 77 -22.09 -18.47 2.73
N TYR A 78 -21.08 -18.63 1.88
CA TYR A 78 -19.78 -19.17 2.29
C TYR A 78 -18.79 -18.04 2.60
N VAL A 79 -18.21 -18.05 3.81
CA VAL A 79 -17.13 -17.13 4.19
C VAL A 79 -16.19 -17.82 5.18
N TRP A 80 -14.89 -17.58 5.01
CA TRP A 80 -13.86 -17.97 5.97
C TRP A 80 -13.10 -16.76 6.48
N PHE A 81 -12.49 -16.90 7.66
CA PHE A 81 -11.81 -15.85 8.40
C PHE A 81 -10.45 -16.34 8.88
N ILE A 82 -9.55 -15.40 9.12
CA ILE A 82 -8.29 -15.67 9.81
C ILE A 82 -8.39 -15.08 11.21
N THR A 83 -8.25 -15.92 12.24
CA THR A 83 -8.46 -15.49 13.64
C THR A 83 -7.19 -14.91 14.29
N SER A 84 -6.01 -15.19 13.73
CA SER A 84 -4.71 -14.69 14.19
C SER A 84 -4.35 -13.30 13.67
N ILE A 85 -5.34 -12.42 13.51
CA ILE A 85 -5.15 -11.03 13.06
C ILE A 85 -5.00 -10.14 14.27
N GLU A 86 -3.99 -9.28 14.33
CA GLU A 86 -3.71 -8.41 15.49
C GLU A 86 -4.92 -7.52 15.84
N ASN A 87 -5.51 -6.87 14.84
CA ASN A 87 -6.58 -5.87 15.00
C ASN A 87 -8.01 -6.44 14.99
N LEU A 88 -8.19 -7.75 15.14
CA LEU A 88 -9.54 -8.35 15.23
C LEU A 88 -10.02 -8.26 16.69
N ASN A 89 -11.13 -7.56 16.98
CA ASN A 89 -11.58 -7.34 18.37
C ASN A 89 -12.29 -8.55 18.98
N ASN A 90 -13.04 -9.28 18.17
CA ASN A 90 -13.89 -10.36 18.63
C ASN A 90 -13.28 -11.76 18.41
N LYS A 91 -11.94 -11.88 18.49
CA LYS A 91 -11.19 -13.13 18.20
C LYS A 91 -11.75 -14.32 18.98
N GLU A 92 -11.94 -14.17 20.29
CA GLU A 92 -12.43 -15.25 21.15
C GLU A 92 -13.81 -15.74 20.75
N SER A 93 -14.70 -14.82 20.33
CA SER A 93 -16.04 -15.16 19.87
C SER A 93 -15.97 -15.97 18.57
N LEU A 94 -15.17 -15.51 17.61
CA LEU A 94 -14.95 -16.21 16.33
C LEU A 94 -14.28 -17.57 16.53
N SER A 95 -13.28 -17.65 17.40
CA SER A 95 -12.62 -18.92 17.76
C SER A 95 -13.59 -19.92 18.40
N LYS A 96 -14.56 -19.47 19.21
CA LYS A 96 -15.62 -20.34 19.75
C LYS A 96 -16.53 -20.88 18.64
N VAL A 97 -16.92 -20.04 17.68
CA VAL A 97 -17.70 -20.48 16.51
C VAL A 97 -16.93 -21.53 15.71
N TYR A 98 -15.63 -21.31 15.53
CA TYR A 98 -14.73 -22.17 14.76
C TYR A 98 -14.50 -23.52 15.44
N LYS A 99 -14.35 -23.54 16.76
CA LYS A 99 -14.28 -24.78 17.54
C LYS A 99 -15.55 -25.63 17.40
N ILE A 100 -16.73 -25.01 17.36
CA ILE A 100 -17.99 -25.73 17.17
C ILE A 100 -18.05 -26.38 15.78
N VAL A 101 -17.60 -25.65 14.74
CA VAL A 101 -17.49 -26.22 13.39
C VAL A 101 -16.50 -27.39 13.41
N GLU A 102 -15.33 -27.24 14.05
CA GLU A 102 -14.36 -28.32 14.19
C GLU A 102 -14.96 -29.55 14.87
N GLU A 103 -15.60 -29.38 16.02
CA GLU A 103 -16.23 -30.47 16.78
C GLU A 103 -17.33 -31.17 15.99
N GLN A 104 -18.15 -30.41 15.25
CA GLN A 104 -19.23 -30.94 14.43
C GLN A 104 -18.70 -31.85 13.30
N TYR A 105 -17.56 -31.50 12.69
CA TYR A 105 -17.04 -32.23 11.52
C TYR A 105 -15.85 -33.14 11.82
N ARG A 106 -15.23 -33.09 13.01
CA ARG A 106 -14.05 -33.89 13.37
C ARG A 106 -14.25 -35.39 13.18
N GLY A 107 -15.46 -35.90 13.38
CA GLY A 107 -15.79 -37.32 13.17
C GLY A 107 -15.65 -37.75 11.69
N ASN A 108 -16.00 -36.87 10.76
CA ASN A 108 -15.92 -37.14 9.31
C ASN A 108 -14.61 -36.62 8.71
N ILE A 109 -13.95 -35.68 9.39
CA ILE A 109 -12.72 -35.00 8.93
C ILE A 109 -11.70 -35.01 10.08
N PRO A 110 -11.01 -36.13 10.35
CA PRO A 110 -10.11 -36.23 11.51
C PRO A 110 -8.96 -35.20 11.51
N GLY A 111 -8.56 -34.73 10.33
CA GLY A 111 -7.46 -33.77 10.15
C GLY A 111 -7.84 -32.30 10.36
N ILE A 112 -9.12 -31.96 10.47
CA ILE A 112 -9.56 -30.55 10.58
C ILE A 112 -9.03 -29.89 11.86
N LYS A 113 -8.38 -28.74 11.69
CA LYS A 113 -7.95 -27.87 12.77
C LYS A 113 -8.57 -26.49 12.56
N CYS A 114 -9.44 -26.04 13.47
CA CYS A 114 -9.97 -24.68 13.51
C CYS A 114 -9.44 -23.96 14.77
N ARG A 115 -8.11 -23.89 14.87
CA ARG A 115 -7.39 -23.26 15.99
C ARG A 115 -7.24 -21.75 15.76
N GLU A 116 -6.14 -21.16 16.22
CA GLU A 116 -5.91 -19.71 16.25
C GLU A 116 -5.72 -19.06 14.88
N ILE A 117 -5.58 -19.82 13.79
CA ILE A 117 -5.24 -19.25 12.48
C ILE A 117 -6.44 -19.37 11.53
N ILE A 118 -6.79 -20.59 11.13
CA ILE A 118 -7.79 -20.86 10.09
C ILE A 118 -8.43 -22.24 10.34
N CYS A 119 -9.62 -22.49 9.78
CA CYS A 119 -10.17 -23.84 9.64
C CYS A 119 -9.54 -24.58 8.45
N GLY A 120 -8.65 -25.54 8.72
CA GLY A 120 -7.91 -26.22 7.66
C GLY A 120 -7.06 -27.39 8.13
N GLU A 121 -6.37 -28.00 7.18
CA GLU A 121 -5.21 -28.87 7.42
C GLU A 121 -3.95 -28.11 7.03
N TYR A 122 -3.09 -27.86 8.02
CA TYR A 122 -1.84 -27.15 7.84
C TYR A 122 -0.75 -27.65 8.78
N GLU A 123 0.48 -27.35 8.37
CA GLU A 123 1.73 -27.62 9.08
C GLU A 123 2.32 -26.30 9.58
N ASP A 124 2.77 -26.26 10.85
CA ASP A 124 3.41 -25.09 11.46
C ASP A 124 4.92 -25.35 11.51
N ILE A 125 5.69 -24.57 10.76
CA ILE A 125 7.14 -24.72 10.66
C ILE A 125 7.90 -23.67 11.48
N GLY A 126 7.23 -22.97 12.39
CA GLY A 126 7.79 -21.90 13.22
C GLY A 126 7.85 -20.55 12.51
N THR A 127 8.41 -20.48 11.29
CA THR A 127 8.52 -19.23 10.50
C THR A 127 7.24 -18.85 9.75
N GLY A 128 6.27 -19.76 9.70
CA GLY A 128 4.97 -19.60 9.04
C GLY A 128 4.18 -20.90 9.07
N ILE A 129 3.00 -20.90 8.43
CA ILE A 129 2.20 -22.11 8.22
C ILE A 129 2.08 -22.47 6.73
N ILE A 130 2.15 -23.77 6.43
CA ILE A 130 1.90 -24.31 5.09
C ILE A 130 0.47 -24.86 5.07
N LEU A 131 -0.41 -24.17 4.35
CA LEU A 131 -1.82 -24.55 4.22
C LEU A 131 -1.98 -25.62 3.12
N LYS A 132 -2.43 -26.82 3.49
CA LYS A 132 -2.66 -27.94 2.57
C LYS A 132 -4.13 -28.01 2.14
N ARG A 133 -5.05 -27.84 3.09
CA ARG A 133 -6.50 -27.85 2.84
C ARG A 133 -7.22 -26.76 3.64
N LEU A 134 -8.15 -26.06 3.01
CA LEU A 134 -9.01 -25.01 3.57
C LEU A 134 -10.46 -25.50 3.65
N TYR A 135 -11.05 -25.43 4.84
CA TYR A 135 -12.47 -25.72 5.06
C TYR A 135 -13.25 -24.42 5.21
N ILE A 136 -14.22 -24.17 4.33
CA ILE A 136 -15.03 -22.95 4.30
C ILE A 136 -16.42 -23.24 4.86
N PRO A 137 -16.77 -22.75 6.06
CA PRO A 137 -18.10 -22.94 6.64
C PRO A 137 -19.14 -21.98 6.04
N ARG A 138 -20.41 -22.36 6.12
CA ARG A 138 -21.55 -21.50 5.79
C ARG A 138 -21.80 -20.47 6.90
N ILE A 139 -22.19 -19.26 6.55
CA ILE A 139 -22.57 -18.19 7.49
C ILE A 139 -23.88 -18.57 8.16
N VAL A 140 -24.87 -18.94 7.36
CA VAL A 140 -26.13 -19.53 7.79
C VAL A 140 -25.89 -21.03 8.03
N GLY A 141 -26.60 -21.63 8.98
CA GLY A 141 -26.56 -23.09 9.18
C GLY A 141 -25.39 -23.64 10.01
N ASP A 142 -24.15 -23.17 9.80
CA ASP A 142 -22.97 -23.70 10.51
C ASP A 142 -22.58 -22.87 11.75
N GLY A 143 -22.44 -23.53 12.91
CA GLY A 143 -22.10 -22.92 14.19
C GLY A 143 -23.29 -22.59 15.09
N LYS A 144 -23.04 -21.86 16.19
CA LYS A 144 -24.04 -21.58 17.25
C LYS A 144 -25.02 -20.47 16.88
N SER A 145 -24.51 -19.35 16.35
CA SER A 145 -25.31 -18.24 15.84
C SER A 145 -25.71 -18.54 14.40
N LYS A 146 -26.64 -19.49 14.24
CA LYS A 146 -27.27 -19.71 12.93
C LYS A 146 -27.85 -18.36 12.46
N TRP A 147 -27.79 -18.10 11.15
CA TRP A 147 -28.22 -16.87 10.45
C TRP A 147 -27.21 -15.75 10.29
N SER A 148 -26.24 -15.61 11.18
CA SER A 148 -25.26 -14.53 11.04
C SER A 148 -23.95 -14.79 11.76
N LYS A 149 -22.90 -14.17 11.20
CA LYS A 149 -21.58 -14.09 11.79
C LYS A 149 -21.15 -12.64 11.82
N GLU A 150 -20.65 -12.20 12.96
CA GLU A 150 -20.19 -10.84 13.16
C GLU A 150 -18.67 -10.82 13.25
N VAL A 151 -18.05 -9.90 12.52
CA VAL A 151 -16.62 -9.62 12.58
C VAL A 151 -16.44 -8.17 12.98
N GLU A 152 -15.65 -7.95 14.03
CA GLU A 152 -15.31 -6.61 14.50
C GLU A 152 -13.83 -6.34 14.23
N LEU A 153 -13.56 -5.44 13.29
CA LEU A 153 -12.22 -5.02 12.93
C LEU A 153 -11.91 -3.68 13.60
N GLN A 154 -10.78 -3.62 14.29
CA GLN A 154 -10.27 -2.37 14.82
C GLN A 154 -9.39 -1.68 13.78
N LEU A 155 -9.71 -0.43 13.50
CA LEU A 155 -8.83 0.50 12.79
C LEU A 155 -7.63 0.83 13.68
N ASN A 156 -6.52 1.26 13.07
CA ASN A 156 -5.32 1.60 13.83
C ASN A 156 -5.57 2.80 14.78
N ASP A 157 -6.54 3.67 14.48
CA ASP A 157 -7.01 4.79 15.33
C ASP A 157 -7.97 4.35 16.46
N ARG A 158 -8.18 3.04 16.61
CA ARG A 158 -9.09 2.36 17.54
C ARG A 158 -10.58 2.43 17.18
N THR A 159 -10.96 3.06 16.07
CA THR A 159 -12.33 2.99 15.56
C THR A 159 -12.68 1.54 15.25
N VAL A 160 -13.90 1.10 15.57
CA VAL A 160 -14.36 -0.26 15.29
C VAL A 160 -15.24 -0.27 14.06
N ILE A 161 -14.92 -1.14 13.10
CA ILE A 161 -15.75 -1.52 11.97
C ILE A 161 -16.46 -2.82 12.29
N LYS A 162 -17.78 -2.83 12.17
CA LYS A 162 -18.62 -3.99 12.41
C LYS A 162 -19.16 -4.51 11.08
N ILE A 163 -18.87 -5.78 10.79
CA ILE A 163 -19.32 -6.47 9.59
C ILE A 163 -20.24 -7.62 10.00
N ILE A 164 -21.49 -7.57 9.56
CA ILE A 164 -22.52 -8.58 9.83
C ILE A 164 -22.78 -9.37 8.56
N TYR A 165 -22.21 -10.58 8.50
CA TYR A 165 -22.52 -11.54 7.45
C TYR A 165 -23.82 -12.27 7.78
N GLY A 166 -24.66 -12.50 6.78
CA GLY A 166 -25.99 -13.08 6.93
C GLY A 166 -27.07 -12.03 7.24
N PHE A 167 -27.99 -12.36 8.13
CA PHE A 167 -29.16 -11.52 8.46
C PHE A 167 -28.97 -10.76 9.77
N THR A 168 -29.42 -9.50 9.81
CA THR A 168 -29.36 -8.65 11.01
C THR A 168 -30.35 -9.12 12.09
N HIS A 169 -30.10 -8.71 13.34
CA HIS A 169 -31.02 -8.98 14.44
C HIS A 169 -32.40 -8.38 14.21
N GLU A 170 -32.50 -7.21 13.57
CA GLU A 170 -33.78 -6.60 13.22
C GLU A 170 -34.58 -7.47 12.24
N THR A 171 -33.94 -8.00 11.19
CA THR A 171 -34.60 -8.90 10.24
C THR A 171 -35.14 -10.14 10.95
N LEU A 172 -34.33 -10.76 11.81
CA LEU A 172 -34.76 -11.92 12.60
C LEU A 172 -35.90 -11.59 13.56
N ARG A 173 -35.87 -10.45 14.26
CA ARG A 173 -36.98 -9.99 15.13
C ARG A 173 -38.25 -9.77 14.33
N ASN A 174 -38.15 -9.19 13.14
CA ASN A 174 -39.30 -9.00 12.25
C ASN A 174 -39.87 -10.33 11.77
N TRP A 175 -39.04 -11.33 11.51
CA TRP A 175 -39.51 -12.68 11.19
C TRP A 175 -40.19 -13.35 12.39
N ILE A 176 -39.63 -13.22 13.61
CA ILE A 176 -40.29 -13.68 14.85
C ILE A 176 -41.68 -13.07 14.96
N ARG A 177 -41.81 -11.76 14.80
CA ARG A 177 -43.11 -11.06 14.92
C ARG A 177 -44.11 -11.56 13.89
N THR A 178 -43.70 -11.69 12.62
CA THR A 178 -44.58 -12.20 11.55
C THR A 178 -45.03 -13.64 11.81
N ILE A 179 -44.14 -14.51 12.30
CA ILE A 179 -44.52 -15.87 12.67
C ILE A 179 -45.48 -15.84 13.87
N LYS A 180 -45.18 -15.06 14.91
CA LYS A 180 -46.03 -14.93 16.11
C LYS A 180 -47.46 -14.52 15.73
N GLU A 181 -47.63 -13.47 14.94
CA GLU A 181 -48.95 -12.97 14.51
C GLU A 181 -49.82 -14.05 13.86
N ARG A 182 -49.21 -14.98 13.10
CA ARG A 182 -49.92 -16.12 12.48
C ARG A 182 -50.35 -17.18 13.50
N PHE A 183 -49.52 -17.45 14.50
CA PHE A 183 -49.75 -18.50 15.49
C PHE A 183 -50.45 -18.02 16.77
N SER A 184 -50.66 -16.71 16.94
CA SER A 184 -51.45 -16.11 18.03
C SER A 184 -52.88 -16.67 18.11
N SER A 185 -53.41 -17.19 17.00
CA SER A 185 -54.73 -17.84 16.92
C SER A 185 -54.73 -19.34 17.32
N ARG A 186 -53.56 -19.94 17.56
CA ARG A 186 -53.39 -21.40 17.79
C ARG A 186 -52.70 -21.76 19.12
N GLY A 187 -52.45 -20.79 20.01
CA GLY A 187 -51.89 -21.06 21.34
C GLY A 187 -50.43 -21.53 21.38
N VAL A 188 -49.65 -21.25 20.33
CA VAL A 188 -48.22 -21.64 20.24
C VAL A 188 -47.38 -20.77 21.18
N TYR A 189 -46.54 -21.42 22.00
CA TYR A 189 -45.67 -20.75 22.96
C TYR A 189 -44.41 -20.20 22.29
N ASP A 190 -43.87 -19.09 22.81
CA ASP A 190 -42.62 -18.45 22.36
C ASP A 190 -41.44 -19.42 22.17
N LYS A 191 -41.40 -20.51 22.94
CA LYS A 191 -40.36 -21.54 22.87
C LYS A 191 -40.37 -22.32 21.54
N GLU A 192 -41.53 -22.63 20.96
CA GLU A 192 -41.62 -23.35 19.68
C GLU A 192 -41.15 -22.48 18.50
N ILE A 193 -41.52 -21.20 18.51
CA ILE A 193 -41.08 -20.24 17.47
C ILE A 193 -39.56 -20.06 17.50
N ILE A 194 -38.98 -19.96 18.69
CA ILE A 194 -37.52 -19.90 18.88
C ILE A 194 -36.86 -21.19 18.37
N GLN A 195 -37.45 -22.37 18.62
CA GLN A 195 -36.93 -23.64 18.10
C GLN A 195 -36.99 -23.72 16.56
N ILE A 196 -38.06 -23.24 15.93
CA ILE A 196 -38.17 -23.17 14.47
C ILE A 196 -37.06 -22.29 13.90
N LEU A 197 -36.89 -21.07 14.43
CA LEU A 197 -35.87 -20.14 13.98
C LEU A 197 -34.45 -20.60 14.35
N SER A 198 -34.27 -21.51 15.29
CA SER A 198 -32.96 -22.14 15.55
C SER A 198 -32.53 -23.13 14.44
N SER A 199 -33.32 -23.32 13.38
CA SER A 199 -32.99 -24.15 12.22
C SER A 199 -33.34 -23.40 10.92
N PRO A 200 -32.34 -22.90 10.17
CA PRO A 200 -32.57 -22.27 8.87
C PRO A 200 -33.38 -23.12 7.90
N GLU A 201 -33.12 -24.44 7.87
CA GLU A 201 -33.87 -25.40 7.06
C GLU A 201 -35.36 -25.50 7.40
N LYS A 202 -35.72 -25.32 8.68
CA LYS A 202 -37.13 -25.32 9.11
C LYS A 202 -37.77 -23.96 8.87
N ALA A 203 -37.07 -22.87 9.20
CA ALA A 203 -37.59 -21.51 9.06
C ALA A 203 -37.82 -21.10 7.60
N LEU A 204 -36.90 -21.45 6.68
CA LEU A 204 -37.02 -21.14 5.24
C LEU A 204 -37.96 -22.11 4.47
N LYS A 205 -38.83 -22.83 5.19
CA LYS A 205 -40.02 -23.51 4.64
C LYS A 205 -41.32 -22.76 4.91
N PHE A 206 -41.29 -21.70 5.73
CA PHE A 206 -42.47 -20.91 6.04
C PHE A 206 -42.79 -19.94 4.90
N THR A 207 -43.99 -20.07 4.34
CA THR A 207 -44.46 -19.28 3.18
C THR A 207 -44.37 -17.78 3.43
N GLU A 208 -44.63 -17.28 4.64
CA GLU A 208 -44.55 -15.84 4.95
C GLU A 208 -43.13 -15.29 4.87
N ILE A 209 -42.12 -16.09 5.24
CA ILE A 209 -40.73 -15.67 5.10
C ILE A 209 -40.35 -15.67 3.63
N ILE A 210 -40.73 -16.71 2.89
CA ILE A 210 -40.47 -16.83 1.44
C ILE A 210 -41.10 -15.65 0.68
N GLN A 211 -42.36 -15.31 0.99
CA GLN A 211 -43.07 -14.16 0.40
C GLN A 211 -42.31 -12.85 0.58
N LYS A 212 -41.62 -12.64 1.72
CA LYS A 212 -40.80 -11.44 1.92
C LYS A 212 -39.61 -11.35 0.97
N PHE A 213 -39.00 -12.48 0.60
CA PHE A 213 -37.97 -12.49 -0.45
C PHE A 213 -38.60 -12.10 -1.79
N GLU A 214 -39.72 -12.72 -2.17
CA GLU A 214 -40.41 -12.40 -3.44
C GLU A 214 -40.87 -10.93 -3.52
N GLU A 215 -41.35 -10.36 -2.41
CA GLU A 215 -41.78 -8.96 -2.34
C GLU A 215 -40.63 -7.97 -2.56
N ILE A 216 -39.45 -8.24 -2.00
CA ILE A 216 -38.26 -7.40 -2.20
C ILE A 216 -37.74 -7.54 -3.63
N GLU A 217 -37.74 -8.75 -4.16
CA GLU A 217 -37.34 -9.01 -5.55
C GLU A 217 -38.22 -8.21 -6.52
N LYS A 218 -39.54 -8.23 -6.33
CA LYS A 218 -40.51 -7.44 -7.12
C LYS A 218 -40.30 -5.93 -7.01
N LYS A 219 -40.00 -5.42 -5.82
CA LYS A 219 -39.83 -3.96 -5.58
C LYS A 219 -38.51 -3.41 -6.10
N SER A 220 -37.44 -4.21 -6.07
CA SER A 220 -36.09 -3.73 -6.32
C SER A 220 -35.72 -3.63 -7.81
N GLY A 221 -36.44 -4.35 -8.68
CA GLY A 221 -36.28 -4.34 -10.15
C GLY A 221 -34.91 -4.79 -10.68
N SER A 222 -33.92 -4.98 -9.80
CA SER A 222 -32.51 -5.17 -10.15
C SER A 222 -31.69 -5.97 -9.11
N TYR A 223 -32.29 -6.46 -8.03
CA TYR A 223 -31.58 -7.17 -6.96
C TYR A 223 -32.32 -8.43 -6.48
N ALA A 224 -31.57 -9.53 -6.32
CA ALA A 224 -32.09 -10.80 -5.78
C ALA A 224 -31.83 -10.88 -4.26
N PRO A 225 -32.87 -10.89 -3.41
CA PRO A 225 -32.72 -10.91 -1.94
C PRO A 225 -32.15 -12.23 -1.40
N THR A 226 -31.97 -13.23 -2.25
CA THR A 226 -31.28 -14.47 -1.94
C THR A 226 -29.76 -14.38 -2.08
N THR A 227 -29.24 -13.22 -2.47
CA THR A 227 -27.83 -13.01 -2.75
C THR A 227 -27.17 -12.17 -1.65
N LEU A 228 -26.44 -12.85 -0.75
CA LEU A 228 -25.74 -12.33 0.43
C LEU A 228 -24.30 -11.85 0.16
N ASN A 229 -23.91 -11.64 -1.10
CA ASN A 229 -22.59 -11.09 -1.44
C ASN A 229 -22.60 -9.57 -1.68
N TYR A 230 -23.77 -8.93 -1.63
CA TYR A 230 -23.93 -7.48 -1.67
C TYR A 230 -23.95 -6.91 -0.26
N VAL A 231 -23.53 -5.66 -0.10
CA VAL A 231 -23.48 -4.99 1.21
C VAL A 231 -24.35 -3.74 1.28
N SER A 232 -25.04 -3.60 2.40
CA SER A 232 -25.60 -2.35 2.87
C SER A 232 -24.66 -1.73 3.90
N SER A 233 -24.47 -0.42 3.81
CA SER A 233 -23.55 0.33 4.68
C SER A 233 -24.29 1.38 5.51
N CYS A 234 -23.82 1.60 6.73
CA CYS A 234 -24.29 2.65 7.62
C CYS A 234 -23.15 3.28 8.43
N TYR A 235 -23.43 4.41 9.07
CA TYR A 235 -22.52 5.14 9.94
C TYR A 235 -21.24 5.54 9.17
N GLY A 236 -21.44 6.04 7.95
CA GLY A 236 -20.39 6.39 6.99
C GLY A 236 -19.67 5.18 6.36
N GLY A 237 -20.04 3.94 6.72
CA GLY A 237 -19.33 2.71 6.33
C GLY A 237 -18.71 1.95 7.51
N ARG A 238 -18.95 2.38 8.76
CA ARG A 238 -18.51 1.69 9.99
C ARG A 238 -19.32 0.45 10.31
N VAL A 239 -20.58 0.40 9.88
CA VAL A 239 -21.45 -0.76 10.03
C VAL A 239 -21.81 -1.27 8.65
N LEU A 240 -21.40 -2.50 8.35
CA LEU A 240 -21.69 -3.17 7.09
C LEU A 240 -22.51 -4.42 7.35
N THR A 241 -23.43 -4.72 6.44
CA THR A 241 -24.19 -5.95 6.51
C THR A 241 -24.50 -6.49 5.13
N THR A 242 -24.47 -7.82 4.99
CA THR A 242 -24.93 -8.50 3.78
C THR A 242 -26.44 -8.73 3.75
N ASP A 243 -27.17 -8.23 4.75
CA ASP A 243 -28.61 -8.44 4.89
C ASP A 243 -29.40 -7.68 3.81
N PRO A 244 -30.12 -8.40 2.92
CA PRO A 244 -30.98 -7.83 1.88
C PRO A 244 -32.03 -6.87 2.43
N PHE A 245 -32.53 -7.18 3.62
CA PHE A 245 -33.72 -6.55 4.21
C PHE A 245 -33.38 -5.25 4.94
N SER A 246 -32.10 -4.88 5.04
CA SER A 246 -31.65 -3.68 5.76
C SER A 246 -31.72 -2.40 4.93
N ASN A 247 -31.67 -2.50 3.59
CA ASN A 247 -31.64 -1.33 2.71
C ASN A 247 -32.81 -0.36 2.97
N GLY A 248 -32.51 0.94 3.05
CA GLY A 248 -33.49 2.00 3.30
C GLY A 248 -34.05 2.04 4.72
N LYS A 249 -33.61 1.16 5.62
CA LYS A 249 -34.02 1.17 7.03
C LYS A 249 -33.07 2.00 7.88
N LYS A 250 -33.61 2.59 8.95
CA LYS A 250 -32.83 3.26 9.98
C LYS A 250 -31.91 2.25 10.65
N CYS A 251 -30.65 2.61 10.79
CA CYS A 251 -29.65 1.71 11.36
C CYS A 251 -29.89 1.52 12.85
N ASP A 252 -29.67 0.30 13.33
CA ASP A 252 -29.92 -0.06 14.73
C ASP A 252 -29.22 0.91 15.71
N GLU A 253 -27.97 1.28 15.43
CA GLU A 253 -27.19 2.19 16.29
C GLU A 253 -27.67 3.66 16.29
N CYS A 254 -28.39 4.09 15.25
CA CYS A 254 -28.91 5.45 15.12
C CYS A 254 -30.38 5.57 15.57
N LYS A 255 -31.04 4.47 15.93
CA LYS A 255 -32.43 4.50 16.44
C LYS A 255 -32.53 5.27 17.76
N ASP A 256 -31.55 5.11 18.64
CA ASP A 256 -31.54 5.71 19.99
C ASP A 256 -30.83 7.07 20.07
N LYS A 257 -30.07 7.47 19.04
CA LYS A 257 -29.29 8.73 19.02
C LYS A 257 -29.96 9.74 18.08
N SER A 258 -30.91 10.51 18.59
CA SER A 258 -31.83 11.29 17.75
C SER A 258 -31.28 12.60 17.15
N ARG A 259 -30.02 13.06 17.36
CA ARG A 259 -29.49 14.26 16.63
C ARG A 259 -28.01 14.65 16.73
N GLY A 260 -27.10 13.86 17.30
CA GLY A 260 -25.80 14.38 17.72
C GLY A 260 -24.61 14.36 16.73
N THR A 261 -24.62 13.50 15.70
CA THR A 261 -23.40 13.24 14.90
C THR A 261 -23.71 13.15 13.41
N LEU A 262 -22.82 13.64 12.53
CA LEU A 262 -22.94 13.57 11.06
C LEU A 262 -23.27 12.16 10.55
N LEU A 263 -22.77 11.16 11.27
CA LEU A 263 -22.91 9.75 10.95
C LEU A 263 -24.29 9.12 11.30
N CYS A 264 -25.20 9.85 11.97
CA CYS A 264 -26.58 9.40 12.28
C CYS A 264 -27.69 10.35 11.76
N ARG A 265 -27.41 11.07 10.67
CA ARG A 265 -28.41 11.83 9.90
C ARG A 265 -29.37 10.89 9.15
N ASP A 266 -30.58 11.34 8.88
CA ASP A 266 -31.53 10.58 8.04
C ASP A 266 -31.18 10.72 6.54
N ILE A 267 -29.98 10.26 6.19
CA ILE A 267 -29.38 10.27 4.86
C ILE A 267 -28.82 8.86 4.60
N PRO A 268 -28.95 8.32 3.37
CA PRO A 268 -28.38 7.03 3.02
C PRO A 268 -26.88 6.95 3.37
N GLY A 269 -26.48 5.92 4.12
CA GLY A 269 -25.12 5.64 4.55
C GLY A 269 -24.73 6.31 5.87
N TYR A 270 -25.46 7.34 6.29
CA TYR A 270 -25.15 8.16 7.46
C TYR A 270 -26.25 8.10 8.52
N GLY A 271 -26.96 6.98 8.66
CA GLY A 271 -28.03 6.75 9.65
C GLY A 271 -29.19 5.94 9.10
N ILE A 272 -29.27 5.87 7.78
CA ILE A 272 -30.08 4.92 7.02
C ILE A 272 -29.12 3.98 6.29
N TYR A 273 -29.41 2.68 6.25
CA TYR A 273 -28.62 1.75 5.45
C TYR A 273 -28.74 2.11 3.97
N HIS A 274 -27.60 2.47 3.36
CA HIS A 274 -27.52 2.68 1.92
C HIS A 274 -26.91 1.47 1.26
N TRP A 275 -27.59 1.03 0.22
CA TRP A 275 -27.10 -0.03 -0.63
C TRP A 275 -25.95 0.45 -1.49
N ARG A 276 -24.80 -0.22 -1.38
CA ARG A 276 -23.68 0.01 -2.30
C ARG A 276 -23.77 -1.05 -3.38
N ARG A 277 -23.97 -0.59 -4.62
CA ARG A 277 -24.04 -1.39 -5.85
C ARG A 277 -22.72 -2.09 -6.20
N ARG A 278 -21.73 -2.05 -5.30
CA ARG A 278 -20.43 -2.72 -5.42
C ARG A 278 -20.41 -3.92 -4.47
N ILE A 279 -19.78 -4.99 -4.96
CA ILE A 279 -19.35 -6.17 -4.20
C ILE A 279 -18.78 -5.72 -2.85
N PHE A 280 -18.96 -6.51 -1.79
CA PHE A 280 -18.32 -6.38 -0.47
C PHE A 280 -16.93 -5.70 -0.52
N PRO A 281 -16.53 -4.85 0.47
CA PRO A 281 -15.19 -4.24 0.53
C PRO A 281 -14.11 -5.21 0.12
N ARG A 282 -13.45 -4.95 -1.02
CA ARG A 282 -12.48 -5.88 -1.57
C ARG A 282 -11.34 -6.10 -0.57
N VAL A 283 -11.05 -7.37 -0.33
CA VAL A 283 -9.97 -7.86 0.49
C VAL A 283 -8.81 -8.18 -0.45
N TYR A 284 -7.83 -7.30 -0.43
CA TYR A 284 -6.61 -7.43 -1.21
C TYR A 284 -5.62 -8.29 -0.44
N ALA A 285 -5.45 -9.53 -0.89
CA ALA A 285 -4.34 -10.36 -0.51
C ALA A 285 -3.17 -10.12 -1.46
N SER A 286 -1.97 -9.94 -0.89
CA SER A 286 -0.75 -9.66 -1.64
C SER A 286 0.32 -10.69 -1.33
N PRO A 287 0.19 -11.91 -1.89
CA PRO A 287 1.24 -12.90 -1.77
C PRO A 287 2.52 -12.37 -2.45
N ARG A 288 3.67 -12.60 -1.82
CA ARG A 288 4.97 -12.20 -2.34
C ARG A 288 5.92 -13.36 -2.47
N ASN A 289 6.80 -13.28 -3.45
CA ASN A 289 7.96 -14.14 -3.50
C ASN A 289 9.00 -13.66 -2.48
N ALA A 290 9.60 -14.60 -1.76
CA ALA A 290 10.73 -14.37 -0.87
C ALA A 290 11.77 -15.48 -1.03
N VAL A 291 13.05 -15.12 -0.90
CA VAL A 291 14.15 -16.10 -0.86
C VAL A 291 14.16 -16.71 0.53
N ALA A 292 14.43 -18.01 0.62
CA ALA A 292 14.59 -18.64 1.93
C ALA A 292 15.76 -18.01 2.70
N SER A 293 15.61 -17.71 4.00
CA SER A 293 16.61 -16.95 4.76
C SER A 293 18.03 -17.56 4.74
N TYR A 294 18.17 -18.89 4.76
CA TYR A 294 19.49 -19.52 4.65
C TYR A 294 20.15 -19.32 3.28
N ASN A 295 19.37 -19.26 2.19
CA ASN A 295 19.89 -18.88 0.88
C ASN A 295 20.30 -17.40 0.85
N VAL A 296 19.62 -16.53 1.60
CA VAL A 296 20.03 -15.12 1.72
C VAL A 296 21.40 -15.01 2.38
N ASP A 297 21.65 -15.76 3.45
CA ASP A 297 22.96 -15.78 4.13
C ASP A 297 24.08 -16.29 3.21
N ASP A 298 23.81 -17.33 2.41
CA ASP A 298 24.77 -17.85 1.43
C ASP A 298 25.07 -16.85 0.32
N LEU A 299 24.04 -16.21 -0.25
CA LEU A 299 24.19 -15.14 -1.24
C LEU A 299 24.90 -13.91 -0.64
N GLY A 300 24.65 -13.61 0.63
CA GLY A 300 25.23 -12.50 1.37
C GLY A 300 26.76 -12.54 1.48
N ARG A 301 27.39 -13.72 1.32
CA ARG A 301 28.86 -13.88 1.31
C ARG A 301 29.52 -13.20 0.11
N TYR A 302 28.79 -13.10 -1.00
CA TYR A 302 29.25 -12.46 -2.23
C TYR A 302 29.06 -10.94 -2.22
N TYR A 303 28.31 -10.41 -1.26
CA TYR A 303 28.09 -8.97 -1.12
C TYR A 303 29.40 -8.18 -1.08
N ARG A 304 29.46 -7.11 -1.86
CA ARG A 304 30.51 -6.10 -1.88
C ARG A 304 29.87 -4.73 -1.99
N VAL A 305 30.49 -3.70 -1.42
CA VAL A 305 29.97 -2.33 -1.46
C VAL A 305 30.11 -1.76 -2.89
N PRO A 306 29.06 -1.11 -3.46
CA PRO A 306 27.76 -0.81 -2.84
C PRO A 306 26.79 -2.01 -2.85
N PHE A 307 26.78 -2.81 -3.89
CA PHE A 307 26.00 -4.06 -3.98
C PHE A 307 26.59 -4.94 -5.09
N VAL A 308 26.08 -6.16 -5.21
CA VAL A 308 26.39 -7.07 -6.32
C VAL A 308 25.11 -7.54 -7.00
N CYS A 309 25.19 -7.77 -8.30
CA CYS A 309 24.15 -8.46 -9.06
C CYS A 309 24.52 -9.95 -9.11
N ILE A 310 23.56 -10.84 -8.88
CA ILE A 310 23.78 -12.28 -8.80
C ILE A 310 22.77 -12.98 -9.70
N PHE A 311 23.28 -13.77 -10.64
CA PHE A 311 22.50 -14.83 -11.27
C PHE A 311 22.77 -16.13 -10.51
N THR A 312 21.72 -16.86 -10.16
CA THR A 312 21.84 -18.17 -9.50
C THR A 312 20.79 -19.13 -10.04
N GLU A 313 21.21 -20.36 -10.33
CA GLU A 313 20.30 -21.47 -10.61
C GLU A 313 19.85 -22.13 -9.30
N GLY A 314 18.61 -22.63 -9.27
CA GLY A 314 18.11 -23.46 -8.17
C GLY A 314 17.99 -22.80 -6.78
N VAL A 315 17.84 -21.48 -6.69
CA VAL A 315 17.58 -20.80 -5.40
C VAL A 315 16.22 -21.21 -4.84
N ARG A 316 16.15 -21.44 -3.52
CA ARG A 316 14.89 -21.77 -2.84
C ARG A 316 14.10 -20.51 -2.53
N CYS A 317 12.88 -20.50 -3.00
CA CYS A 317 11.91 -19.44 -2.80
C CYS A 317 10.64 -19.98 -2.16
N VAL A 318 9.86 -19.06 -1.60
CA VAL A 318 8.50 -19.29 -1.10
C VAL A 318 7.59 -18.16 -1.56
N LYS A 319 6.30 -18.46 -1.69
CA LYS A 319 5.24 -17.44 -1.71
C LYS A 319 4.79 -17.21 -0.28
N LYS A 320 4.63 -15.95 0.12
CA LYS A 320 4.34 -15.55 1.50
C LYS A 320 3.22 -14.52 1.54
N LEU A 321 2.24 -14.76 2.41
CA LEU A 321 1.18 -13.82 2.77
C LEU A 321 1.37 -13.41 4.24
N GLU A 322 1.66 -12.13 4.48
CA GLU A 322 1.91 -11.58 5.83
C GLU A 322 0.79 -10.66 6.33
N SER A 323 0.04 -10.08 5.40
CA SER A 323 -1.05 -9.17 5.72
C SER A 323 -2.09 -9.16 4.61
N LEU A 324 -3.30 -8.76 4.97
CA LEU A 324 -4.41 -8.49 4.06
C LEU A 324 -4.81 -7.04 4.18
N ASP A 325 -5.34 -6.46 3.12
CA ASP A 325 -5.82 -5.09 3.13
C ASP A 325 -7.30 -5.06 2.74
N ILE A 326 -8.14 -4.41 3.55
CA ILE A 326 -9.55 -4.22 3.25
C ILE A 326 -9.81 -2.75 2.99
N GLN A 327 -10.40 -2.44 1.83
CA GLN A 327 -10.74 -1.06 1.45
C GLN A 327 -12.21 -0.76 1.76
N PHE A 328 -12.43 0.08 2.77
CA PHE A 328 -13.74 0.62 3.12
C PHE A 328 -13.90 2.01 2.55
N ASP A 329 -15.15 2.46 2.50
CA ASP A 329 -15.46 3.87 2.23
C ASP A 329 -14.96 4.78 3.32
N ILE A 330 -14.76 4.22 4.52
CA ILE A 330 -14.19 4.90 5.66
C ILE A 330 -12.65 4.87 5.71
N GLY A 331 -11.98 4.35 4.69
CA GLY A 331 -10.51 4.20 4.67
C GLY A 331 -10.08 2.74 4.54
N ARG A 332 -8.79 2.49 4.69
CA ARG A 332 -8.22 1.15 4.52
C ARG A 332 -7.81 0.56 5.85
N VAL A 333 -7.96 -0.76 5.97
CA VAL A 333 -7.49 -1.53 7.14
C VAL A 333 -6.48 -2.52 6.69
N ARG A 334 -5.32 -2.49 7.34
CA ARG A 334 -4.30 -3.49 7.14
C ARG A 334 -4.34 -4.52 8.25
N LEU A 335 -4.70 -5.74 7.91
CA LEU A 335 -4.82 -6.88 8.80
C LEU A 335 -3.51 -7.66 8.80
N LYS A 336 -2.63 -7.37 9.77
CA LYS A 336 -1.36 -8.10 9.95
C LYS A 336 -1.63 -9.47 10.57
N LEU A 337 -1.01 -10.50 9.99
CA LEU A 337 -1.08 -11.87 10.47
C LEU A 337 0.00 -12.10 11.53
N ALA A 338 -0.36 -12.67 12.68
CA ALA A 338 0.60 -13.04 13.71
C ALA A 338 1.64 -14.08 13.22
N LYS A 339 1.22 -14.96 12.30
CA LYS A 339 2.10 -15.86 11.55
C LYS A 339 1.75 -15.81 10.06
N PRO A 340 2.74 -15.72 9.17
CA PRO A 340 2.48 -15.69 7.74
C PRO A 340 2.01 -17.06 7.21
N ILE A 341 1.15 -17.05 6.19
CA ILE A 341 0.82 -18.24 5.41
C ILE A 341 1.82 -18.32 4.26
N ILE A 342 2.47 -19.45 4.07
CA ILE A 342 3.50 -19.65 3.07
C ILE A 342 3.21 -20.86 2.19
N SER A 343 3.77 -20.86 0.98
CA SER A 343 3.87 -22.06 0.15
C SER A 343 4.96 -23.00 0.65
N ASP A 344 4.95 -24.24 0.16
CA ASP A 344 6.14 -25.09 0.18
C ASP A 344 7.33 -24.41 -0.52
N TYR A 345 8.54 -24.77 -0.11
CA TYR A 345 9.78 -24.32 -0.76
C TYR A 345 9.85 -24.86 -2.19
N PHE A 346 10.30 -24.00 -3.09
CA PHE A 346 10.53 -24.37 -4.48
C PHE A 346 11.86 -23.81 -4.99
N ASN A 347 12.54 -24.59 -5.82
CA ASN A 347 13.78 -24.16 -6.48
C ASN A 347 13.46 -23.46 -7.79
N THR A 348 14.17 -22.37 -8.10
CA THR A 348 14.09 -21.70 -9.40
C THR A 348 15.37 -20.91 -9.72
N ASN A 349 15.50 -20.40 -10.93
CA ASN A 349 16.58 -19.47 -11.28
C ASN A 349 16.20 -18.06 -10.87
N ALA A 350 17.19 -17.26 -10.49
CA ALA A 350 16.99 -15.89 -10.06
C ALA A 350 18.10 -14.95 -10.53
N PHE A 351 17.71 -13.70 -10.78
CA PHE A 351 18.59 -12.57 -10.95
C PHE A 351 18.30 -11.58 -9.83
N LEU A 352 19.26 -11.43 -8.91
CA LEU A 352 19.09 -10.75 -7.62
C LEU A 352 20.14 -9.66 -7.44
N VAL A 353 19.74 -8.55 -6.84
CA VAL A 353 20.64 -7.55 -6.27
C VAL A 353 20.65 -7.74 -4.77
N VAL A 354 21.85 -7.92 -4.21
CA VAL A 354 22.07 -8.10 -2.78
C VAL A 354 22.65 -6.82 -2.20
N ILE A 355 21.93 -6.21 -1.26
CA ILE A 355 22.30 -4.94 -0.64
C ILE A 355 22.40 -5.14 0.86
N ASN A 356 23.46 -4.67 1.50
CA ASN A 356 23.52 -4.66 2.96
C ASN A 356 22.57 -3.60 3.52
N ARG A 357 21.77 -3.96 4.53
CA ARG A 357 20.81 -3.06 5.16
C ARG A 357 21.44 -1.74 5.65
N GLN A 358 22.63 -1.81 6.25
CA GLN A 358 23.33 -0.63 6.77
C GLN A 358 23.73 0.36 5.67
N LEU A 359 23.89 -0.10 4.42
CA LEU A 359 24.13 0.81 3.29
C LEU A 359 22.91 1.69 3.01
N ILE A 360 21.71 1.11 3.07
CA ILE A 360 20.46 1.84 2.85
C ILE A 360 20.18 2.79 4.03
N GLU A 361 20.55 2.39 5.25
CA GLU A 361 20.51 3.27 6.42
C GLU A 361 21.46 4.47 6.26
N ALA A 362 22.69 4.24 5.80
CA ALA A 362 23.64 5.31 5.48
C ALA A 362 23.11 6.24 4.38
N PHE A 363 22.57 5.68 3.30
CA PHE A 363 21.90 6.43 2.22
C PHE A 363 20.77 7.31 2.76
N THR A 364 19.92 6.75 3.62
CA THR A 364 18.78 7.46 4.22
C THR A 364 19.26 8.65 5.05
N ASN A 365 20.33 8.48 5.84
CA ASN A 365 20.93 9.57 6.61
C ASN A 365 21.61 10.64 5.75
N ILE A 366 22.21 10.24 4.63
CA ILE A 366 22.80 11.17 3.67
C ILE A 366 21.73 12.01 2.98
N ILE A 367 20.60 11.42 2.57
CA ILE A 367 19.49 12.18 2.00
C ILE A 367 18.95 13.22 3.00
N LYS A 368 18.82 12.84 4.28
CA LYS A 368 18.41 13.79 5.35
C LYS A 368 19.37 14.99 5.43
N LYS A 369 20.68 14.73 5.48
CA LYS A 369 21.71 15.77 5.57
C LYS A 369 21.83 16.60 4.28
N SER A 370 21.43 16.04 3.15
CA SER A 370 21.49 16.66 1.82
C SER A 370 20.16 17.33 1.41
N ALA A 371 19.25 17.60 2.35
CA ALA A 371 17.93 18.18 2.06
C ALA A 371 18.00 19.47 1.22
N SER A 372 19.05 20.27 1.40
CA SER A 372 19.28 21.51 0.65
C SER A 372 19.90 21.33 -0.74
N ASN A 373 20.27 20.11 -1.14
CA ASN A 373 21.06 19.85 -2.35
C ASN A 373 20.45 18.77 -3.26
N ILE A 374 19.38 18.11 -2.83
CA ILE A 374 18.71 17.03 -3.55
C ILE A 374 17.22 17.34 -3.64
N TYR A 375 16.77 17.64 -4.85
CA TYR A 375 15.40 18.07 -5.10
C TYR A 375 14.78 17.34 -6.28
N CYS A 376 13.47 17.13 -6.20
CA CYS A 376 12.67 16.71 -7.32
C CYS A 376 11.77 17.85 -7.80
N PHE A 377 11.60 17.94 -9.10
CA PHE A 377 10.65 18.83 -9.74
C PHE A 377 9.29 18.14 -9.86
N VAL A 378 8.27 18.74 -9.24
CA VAL A 378 6.88 18.30 -9.30
C VAL A 378 6.13 19.21 -10.27
N PRO A 379 5.56 18.69 -11.37
CA PRO A 379 4.82 19.50 -12.33
C PRO A 379 3.47 19.96 -11.74
N THR A 380 3.08 21.20 -12.00
CA THR A 380 1.82 21.82 -11.60
C THR A 380 1.16 22.54 -12.80
N CYS A 381 -0.10 22.96 -12.69
CA CYS A 381 -0.73 23.73 -13.77
C CYS A 381 0.03 25.04 -14.04
N GLY A 382 0.78 25.09 -15.15
CA GLY A 382 1.53 26.27 -15.60
C GLY A 382 2.91 26.48 -14.96
N SER A 383 3.39 25.57 -14.12
CA SER A 383 4.72 25.68 -13.46
C SER A 383 5.26 24.32 -13.01
N SER A 384 6.40 24.33 -12.29
CA SER A 384 6.90 23.18 -11.54
C SER A 384 7.42 23.64 -10.19
N THR A 385 7.21 22.85 -9.15
CA THR A 385 7.66 23.14 -7.78
C THR A 385 8.85 22.25 -7.43
N LYS A 386 9.89 22.85 -6.85
CA LYS A 386 11.11 22.15 -6.40
C LYS A 386 10.94 21.71 -4.95
N ILE A 387 10.92 20.40 -4.70
CA ILE A 387 10.72 19.83 -3.36
C ILE A 387 11.92 18.96 -2.97
N PRO A 388 12.52 19.13 -1.77
CA PRO A 388 13.56 18.24 -1.27
C PRO A 388 13.13 16.76 -1.27
N LEU A 389 14.01 15.85 -1.67
CA LEU A 389 13.68 14.42 -1.71
C LEU A 389 13.29 13.88 -0.32
N ILE A 390 13.94 14.35 0.75
CA ILE A 390 13.57 13.93 2.11
C ILE A 390 12.15 14.36 2.46
N ASN A 391 11.74 15.58 2.07
CA ASN A 391 10.40 16.08 2.32
C ASN A 391 9.35 15.28 1.53
N LEU A 392 9.66 14.86 0.29
CA LEU A 392 8.79 13.98 -0.50
C LEU A 392 8.56 12.64 0.19
N LEU A 393 9.63 12.00 0.68
CA LEU A 393 9.53 10.73 1.41
C LEU A 393 8.75 10.88 2.71
N VAL A 394 9.01 11.95 3.48
CA VAL A 394 8.27 12.26 4.71
C VAL A 394 6.81 12.53 4.41
N SER A 395 6.49 13.30 3.38
CA SER A 395 5.11 13.58 2.98
C SER A 395 4.37 12.28 2.66
N LYS A 396 4.98 11.38 1.87
CA LYS A 396 4.41 10.07 1.54
C LYS A 396 4.20 9.21 2.78
N PHE A 397 5.15 9.21 3.72
CA PHE A 397 5.02 8.50 4.99
C PHE A 397 3.86 9.03 5.84
N ILE A 398 3.75 10.35 5.98
CA ILE A 398 2.69 11.02 6.74
C ILE A 398 1.32 10.73 6.12
N TRP A 399 1.14 10.96 4.81
CA TRP A 399 -0.15 10.75 4.15
C TRP A 399 -0.55 9.28 4.13
N LYS A 400 0.40 8.36 3.94
CA LYS A 400 0.15 6.93 4.10
C LYS A 400 -0.38 6.63 5.49
N ASN A 401 0.27 7.13 6.55
CA ASN A 401 -0.12 6.83 7.92
C ASN A 401 -1.49 7.42 8.25
N ILE A 402 -1.78 8.66 7.84
CA ILE A 402 -3.11 9.27 8.06
C ILE A 402 -4.20 8.53 7.26
N SER A 403 -3.94 8.19 6.00
CA SER A 403 -4.87 7.44 5.14
C SER A 403 -5.17 6.04 5.70
N MET A 404 -4.15 5.41 6.29
CA MET A 404 -4.25 4.14 7.02
C MET A 404 -4.77 4.28 8.45
N GLN A 405 -5.12 5.50 8.88
CA GLN A 405 -5.58 5.82 10.23
C GLN A 405 -4.64 5.31 11.32
N GLU A 406 -3.33 5.31 11.06
CA GLU A 406 -2.33 4.88 12.03
C GLU A 406 -2.43 5.67 13.33
N TYR A 407 -2.32 4.98 14.46
CA TYR A 407 -2.35 5.61 15.78
C TYR A 407 -1.32 6.74 15.84
N ASN A 408 -1.68 7.89 16.44
CA ASN A 408 -0.88 9.11 16.51
C ASN A 408 -0.71 9.92 15.22
N TYR A 409 -1.35 9.56 14.10
CA TYR A 409 -1.30 10.37 12.88
C TYR A 409 -2.70 10.87 12.52
N ASP A 410 -2.87 12.19 12.45
CA ASP A 410 -4.14 12.80 12.04
C ASP A 410 -3.92 14.15 11.33
N ILE A 411 -4.99 14.71 10.79
CA ILE A 411 -5.03 16.08 10.29
C ILE A 411 -6.20 16.87 10.87
N ASP A 412 -6.03 18.17 10.91
CA ASP A 412 -7.11 19.14 11.11
C ASP A 412 -7.09 20.17 9.97
N LEU A 413 -8.25 20.72 9.63
CA LEU A 413 -8.38 21.80 8.67
C LEU A 413 -9.08 22.98 9.34
N LYS A 414 -8.40 24.13 9.38
CA LYS A 414 -8.93 25.36 9.97
C LYS A 414 -9.00 26.45 8.91
N PHE A 415 -10.09 27.20 8.92
CA PHE A 415 -10.20 28.40 8.09
C PHE A 415 -9.78 29.61 8.91
N ASP A 416 -8.75 30.32 8.45
CA ASP A 416 -8.27 31.57 9.03
C ASP A 416 -9.01 32.74 8.38
N ASP A 417 -9.86 33.39 9.17
CA ASP A 417 -10.67 34.53 8.72
C ASP A 417 -9.80 35.73 8.33
N ASN A 418 -8.68 35.95 9.01
CA ASN A 418 -7.81 37.10 8.78
C ASN A 418 -7.01 36.93 7.48
N ALA A 419 -6.48 35.73 7.26
CA ALA A 419 -5.75 35.41 6.04
C ALA A 419 -6.69 35.07 4.87
N ASN A 420 -7.98 34.84 5.14
CA ASN A 420 -8.96 34.26 4.20
C ASN A 420 -8.41 32.99 3.54
N LYS A 421 -7.80 32.09 4.32
CA LYS A 421 -7.14 30.88 3.80
C LYS A 421 -7.49 29.65 4.63
N LEU A 422 -7.62 28.53 3.93
CA LEU A 422 -7.72 27.22 4.55
C LEU A 422 -6.32 26.76 4.96
N GLN A 423 -6.19 26.21 6.15
CA GLN A 423 -4.94 25.75 6.74
C GLN A 423 -5.03 24.25 7.04
N VAL A 424 -3.96 23.51 6.72
CA VAL A 424 -3.78 22.12 7.15
C VAL A 424 -2.85 22.07 8.35
N ILE A 425 -3.30 21.37 9.38
CA ILE A 425 -2.49 21.04 10.55
C ILE A 425 -2.29 19.53 10.55
N VAL A 426 -1.04 19.08 10.49
CA VAL A 426 -0.68 17.67 10.65
C VAL A 426 -0.40 17.41 12.12
N LYS A 427 -1.05 16.38 12.68
CA LYS A 427 -0.84 15.95 14.05
C LYS A 427 -0.01 14.68 14.06
N VAL A 428 1.07 14.69 14.85
CA VAL A 428 1.93 13.53 15.08
C VAL A 428 2.08 13.35 16.58
N GLY A 429 1.48 12.31 17.16
CA GLY A 429 1.34 12.17 18.61
C GLY A 429 0.63 13.39 19.20
N ASP A 430 1.26 14.03 20.18
CA ASP A 430 0.72 15.21 20.84
C ASP A 430 1.11 16.55 20.17
N ASP A 431 2.00 16.54 19.16
CA ASP A 431 2.41 17.78 18.50
C ASP A 431 1.57 18.07 17.25
N GLU A 432 1.34 19.35 17.01
CA GLU A 432 0.63 19.88 15.85
C GLU A 432 1.55 20.74 14.98
N PHE A 433 1.55 20.50 13.67
CA PHE A 433 2.37 21.21 12.71
C PHE A 433 1.51 21.83 11.63
N GLN A 434 1.51 23.16 11.53
CA GLN A 434 0.78 23.86 10.48
C GLN A 434 1.58 23.85 9.17
N VAL A 435 1.08 23.11 8.17
CA VAL A 435 1.75 22.80 6.90
C VAL A 435 1.50 23.89 5.84
N LEU A 436 1.57 25.15 6.27
CA LEU A 436 1.63 26.31 5.38
C LEU A 436 2.93 27.11 5.56
N TYR A 437 3.65 26.86 6.67
CA TYR A 437 4.87 27.57 7.00
C TYR A 437 6.06 26.63 6.91
N SER A 438 7.07 27.00 6.11
CA SER A 438 8.26 26.18 5.89
C SER A 438 9.01 25.84 7.19
N GLU A 439 8.99 26.72 8.20
CA GLU A 439 9.61 26.43 9.51
C GLU A 439 8.93 25.25 10.22
N ASN A 440 7.60 25.19 10.20
CA ASN A 440 6.85 24.08 10.80
C ASN A 440 7.03 22.79 9.98
N VAL A 441 7.12 22.90 8.65
CA VAL A 441 7.44 21.76 7.78
C VAL A 441 8.82 21.21 8.11
N ASN A 442 9.83 22.05 8.30
CA ASN A 442 11.18 21.60 8.65
C ASN A 442 11.19 20.84 9.98
N LYS A 443 10.50 21.36 11.02
CA LYS A 443 10.36 20.68 12.32
C LYS A 443 9.65 19.33 12.19
N LEU A 444 8.58 19.27 11.39
CA LEU A 444 7.86 18.04 11.10
C LEU A 444 8.75 17.01 10.38
N VAL A 445 9.50 17.45 9.37
CA VAL A 445 10.43 16.61 8.60
C VAL A 445 11.53 16.06 9.50
N GLU A 446 12.17 16.89 10.32
CA GLU A 446 13.19 16.45 11.29
C GLU A 446 12.64 15.37 12.22
N ARG A 447 11.47 15.62 12.82
CA ARG A 447 10.84 14.66 13.74
C ARG A 447 10.52 13.32 13.08
N ILE A 448 9.94 13.32 11.89
CA ILE A 448 9.59 12.07 11.20
C ILE A 448 10.83 11.34 10.71
N ALA A 449 11.80 12.07 10.17
CA ALA A 449 13.01 11.50 9.61
C ALA A 449 13.89 10.80 10.68
N GLU A 450 13.77 11.17 11.95
CA GLU A 450 14.46 10.50 13.06
C GLU A 450 13.82 9.17 13.49
N SER A 451 12.59 8.88 13.05
CA SER A 451 11.90 7.65 13.47
C SER A 451 12.43 6.39 12.78
N ASN A 452 12.52 5.28 13.54
CA ASN A 452 12.89 3.97 13.01
C ASN A 452 11.88 3.46 11.96
N ASP A 453 10.59 3.79 12.13
CA ASP A 453 9.53 3.42 11.19
C ASP A 453 9.70 4.10 9.83
N PHE A 454 10.17 5.34 9.82
CA PHE A 454 10.52 6.03 8.58
C PHE A 454 11.70 5.36 7.87
N VAL A 455 12.76 4.99 8.60
CA VAL A 455 13.90 4.27 8.01
C VAL A 455 13.45 2.93 7.40
N LYS A 456 12.60 2.19 8.13
CA LYS A 456 12.02 0.95 7.63
C LYS A 456 11.21 1.20 6.36
N PHE A 457 10.37 2.24 6.34
CA PHE A 457 9.60 2.65 5.16
C PHE A 457 10.48 2.95 3.95
N VAL A 458 11.55 3.74 4.10
CA VAL A 458 12.49 4.05 2.99
C VAL A 458 13.14 2.79 2.45
N LEU A 459 13.58 1.90 3.35
CA LEU A 459 14.24 0.64 3.00
C LEU A 459 13.29 -0.26 2.19
N GLU A 460 12.08 -0.42 2.70
CA GLU A 460 10.99 -1.15 2.06
C GLU A 460 10.63 -0.57 0.68
N SER A 461 10.42 0.75 0.58
CA SER A 461 10.08 1.44 -0.68
C SER A 461 11.20 1.36 -1.71
N LEU A 462 12.46 1.52 -1.31
CA LEU A 462 13.61 1.39 -2.22
C LEU A 462 13.73 -0.04 -2.75
N THR A 463 13.58 -1.05 -1.87
CA THR A 463 13.65 -2.47 -2.25
C THR A 463 12.59 -2.82 -3.28
N HIS A 464 11.37 -2.37 -3.06
CA HIS A 464 10.25 -2.60 -3.97
C HIS A 464 10.48 -1.92 -5.31
N THR A 465 10.85 -0.64 -5.28
CA THR A 465 11.14 0.14 -6.50
C THR A 465 12.24 -0.49 -7.34
N LEU A 466 13.33 -0.93 -6.70
CA LEU A 466 14.45 -1.57 -7.37
C LEU A 466 14.07 -2.93 -7.97
N ALA A 467 13.37 -3.78 -7.21
CA ALA A 467 12.92 -5.09 -7.67
C ALA A 467 12.00 -4.96 -8.90
N HIS A 468 11.06 -4.02 -8.85
CA HIS A 468 10.16 -3.76 -9.96
C HIS A 468 10.91 -3.22 -11.19
N SER A 469 11.85 -2.30 -11.00
CA SER A 469 12.70 -1.77 -12.09
C SER A 469 13.52 -2.87 -12.77
N ILE A 470 14.08 -3.79 -11.99
CA ILE A 470 14.80 -4.96 -12.51
C ILE A 470 13.86 -5.86 -13.31
N TYR A 471 12.67 -6.15 -12.77
CA TYR A 471 11.69 -6.98 -13.45
C TYR A 471 11.29 -6.42 -14.82
N ILE A 472 10.97 -5.12 -14.89
CA ILE A 472 10.64 -4.42 -16.14
C ILE A 472 11.82 -4.49 -17.11
N GLY A 473 13.02 -4.19 -16.61
CA GLY A 473 14.25 -4.28 -17.39
C GLY A 473 14.44 -5.66 -18.01
N LEU A 474 14.32 -6.71 -17.20
CA LEU A 474 14.38 -8.10 -17.65
C LEU A 474 13.29 -8.43 -18.67
N SER A 475 12.04 -7.97 -18.48
CA SER A 475 10.94 -8.16 -19.42
C SER A 475 11.20 -7.53 -20.80
N ASN A 476 11.97 -6.44 -20.87
CA ASN A 476 12.31 -5.81 -22.13
C ASN A 476 13.42 -6.54 -22.89
N ILE A 477 14.38 -7.15 -22.17
CA ILE A 477 15.53 -7.80 -22.79
C ILE A 477 15.38 -9.32 -22.97
N ILE A 478 14.48 -9.96 -22.20
CA ILE A 478 14.23 -11.40 -22.24
C ILE A 478 12.80 -11.63 -22.74
N PRO A 479 12.63 -12.28 -23.91
CA PRO A 479 11.31 -12.64 -24.43
C PRO A 479 10.50 -13.46 -23.41
N TYR A 480 9.21 -13.14 -23.26
CA TYR A 480 8.25 -13.86 -22.42
C TYR A 480 8.52 -13.83 -20.90
N PHE A 481 9.49 -13.04 -20.43
CA PHE A 481 9.74 -12.92 -18.99
C PHE A 481 8.58 -12.22 -18.26
N ASP A 482 7.78 -11.40 -18.94
CA ASP A 482 6.54 -10.85 -18.40
C ASP A 482 5.43 -11.89 -18.17
N GLU A 483 5.45 -13.00 -18.92
CA GLU A 483 4.50 -14.11 -18.79
C GLU A 483 4.91 -15.13 -17.72
N TYR A 484 6.22 -15.40 -17.59
CA TYR A 484 6.76 -16.49 -16.77
C TYR A 484 7.74 -16.05 -15.69
N GLY A 485 8.03 -14.75 -15.57
CA GLY A 485 8.84 -14.18 -14.51
C GLY A 485 7.98 -13.70 -13.35
N ALA A 486 8.62 -13.49 -12.20
CA ALA A 486 8.03 -12.74 -11.10
C ALA A 486 9.11 -11.92 -10.40
N TYR A 487 8.77 -10.73 -9.91
CA TYR A 487 9.72 -9.94 -9.12
C TYR A 487 9.82 -10.47 -7.68
N ILE A 488 10.94 -10.17 -7.03
CA ILE A 488 11.22 -10.51 -5.64
C ILE A 488 11.72 -9.28 -4.90
N SER A 489 11.07 -8.95 -3.80
CA SER A 489 11.36 -7.79 -2.94
C SER A 489 11.31 -8.27 -1.50
N HIS A 490 12.49 -8.48 -0.91
CA HIS A 490 12.61 -9.17 0.36
C HIS A 490 13.63 -8.46 1.25
N VAL A 491 13.22 -8.18 2.49
CA VAL A 491 14.08 -7.62 3.53
C VAL A 491 14.31 -8.71 4.57
N ASP A 492 15.54 -9.22 4.64
CA ASP A 492 16.01 -10.15 5.67
C ASP A 492 16.77 -9.38 6.77
N LYS A 493 17.29 -10.07 7.80
CA LYS A 493 17.93 -9.47 8.98
C LYS A 493 19.06 -8.50 8.60
N ASN A 494 19.95 -8.95 7.73
CA ASN A 494 21.18 -8.22 7.37
C ASN A 494 21.16 -7.67 5.94
N TYR A 495 20.30 -8.23 5.08
CA TYR A 495 20.33 -7.99 3.64
C TYR A 495 18.96 -7.64 3.10
N VAL A 496 19.00 -6.83 2.06
CA VAL A 496 17.90 -6.50 1.19
C VAL A 496 18.14 -7.18 -0.15
N ILE A 497 17.14 -7.92 -0.61
CA ILE A 497 17.15 -8.68 -1.86
C ILE A 497 16.08 -8.10 -2.79
N ALA A 498 16.50 -7.65 -3.96
CA ALA A 498 15.63 -7.10 -4.99
C ALA A 498 15.95 -7.74 -6.35
N GLY A 499 14.96 -8.19 -7.11
CA GLY A 499 15.24 -8.75 -8.43
C GLY A 499 14.08 -9.47 -9.10
N GLY A 500 14.40 -10.43 -9.96
CA GLY A 500 13.44 -11.28 -10.67
C GLY A 500 13.77 -12.78 -10.52
N ILE A 501 12.74 -13.62 -10.51
CA ILE A 501 12.83 -15.08 -10.51
C ILE A 501 12.07 -15.64 -11.71
N GLU A 502 12.47 -16.82 -12.16
CA GLU A 502 11.64 -17.62 -13.04
C GLU A 502 10.50 -18.24 -12.22
N ASN A 503 9.25 -18.04 -12.64
CA ASN A 503 8.10 -18.66 -12.01
C ASN A 503 7.80 -20.03 -12.63
N THR A 504 8.83 -20.86 -12.83
CA THR A 504 8.71 -22.21 -13.42
C THR A 504 9.46 -23.23 -12.56
N ARG A 505 8.95 -24.47 -12.50
CA ARG A 505 9.48 -25.51 -11.62
C ARG A 505 10.95 -25.79 -11.90
N GLY A 506 11.84 -25.50 -10.95
CA GLY A 506 13.27 -25.71 -11.11
C GLY A 506 13.96 -24.77 -12.09
N GLY A 507 13.29 -23.69 -12.55
CA GLY A 507 13.84 -22.81 -13.58
C GLY A 507 14.03 -23.51 -14.93
N THR A 508 13.09 -24.38 -15.30
CA THR A 508 13.17 -25.26 -16.48
C THR A 508 13.30 -24.48 -17.79
N LEU A 509 12.71 -23.29 -17.88
CA LEU A 509 12.77 -22.47 -19.09
C LEU A 509 14.12 -21.77 -19.28
N LYS A 510 14.92 -21.62 -18.21
CA LYS A 510 16.21 -20.92 -18.22
C LYS A 510 16.12 -19.50 -18.81
N LEU A 511 14.97 -18.84 -18.64
CA LEU A 511 14.70 -17.49 -19.17
C LEU A 511 15.71 -16.46 -18.67
N LEU A 512 16.27 -16.63 -17.48
CA LEU A 512 17.24 -15.69 -16.92
C LEU A 512 18.66 -15.94 -17.41
N ARG A 513 18.97 -17.07 -18.07
CA ARG A 513 20.32 -17.38 -18.55
C ARG A 513 20.85 -16.35 -19.58
N PRO A 514 20.05 -15.84 -20.55
CA PRO A 514 20.46 -14.73 -21.40
C PRO A 514 20.98 -13.50 -20.63
N SER A 515 20.46 -13.20 -19.44
CA SER A 515 20.97 -12.09 -18.63
C SER A 515 22.44 -12.31 -18.23
N ALA A 516 22.84 -13.55 -17.95
CA ALA A 516 24.22 -13.89 -17.60
C ALA A 516 25.17 -13.77 -18.80
N GLU A 517 24.67 -14.01 -20.02
CA GLU A 517 25.42 -13.85 -21.27
C GLU A 517 25.61 -12.36 -21.61
N ILE A 518 24.53 -11.57 -21.51
CA ILE A 518 24.54 -10.11 -21.70
C ILE A 518 25.51 -9.43 -20.73
N LEU A 519 25.60 -9.93 -19.50
CA LEU A 519 26.44 -9.38 -18.43
C LEU A 519 27.82 -10.03 -18.32
N SER A 520 28.18 -10.93 -19.24
CA SER A 520 29.44 -11.69 -19.19
C SER A 520 30.69 -10.81 -19.02
N SER A 521 30.72 -9.62 -19.64
CA SER A 521 31.81 -8.66 -19.53
C SER A 521 31.98 -8.03 -18.13
N GLU A 522 30.94 -8.09 -17.30
CA GLU A 522 30.90 -7.52 -15.94
C GLU A 522 31.09 -8.58 -14.84
N ARG A 523 31.40 -9.83 -15.23
CA ARG A 523 31.52 -10.96 -14.32
C ARG A 523 32.67 -10.73 -13.32
N TYR A 524 32.36 -10.85 -12.04
CA TYR A 524 33.30 -10.74 -10.93
C TYR A 524 33.69 -12.11 -10.37
N PHE A 525 32.73 -13.03 -10.28
CA PHE A 525 32.95 -14.37 -9.75
C PHE A 525 31.98 -15.36 -10.39
N GLU A 526 32.38 -16.62 -10.49
CA GLU A 526 31.56 -17.71 -11.01
C GLU A 526 31.86 -19.01 -10.26
N ASP A 527 30.81 -19.70 -9.87
CA ASP A 527 30.84 -21.06 -9.34
C ASP A 527 29.95 -21.90 -10.26
N THR A 528 30.61 -22.58 -11.21
CA THR A 528 29.93 -23.37 -12.25
C THR A 528 29.22 -24.58 -11.67
N GLU A 529 29.71 -25.16 -10.56
CA GLU A 529 29.06 -26.29 -9.89
C GLU A 529 27.73 -25.89 -9.27
N LYS A 530 27.65 -24.66 -8.74
CA LYS A 530 26.41 -24.11 -8.15
C LYS A 530 25.53 -23.35 -9.14
N GLY A 531 25.93 -23.21 -10.40
CA GLY A 531 25.20 -22.39 -11.38
C GLY A 531 25.09 -20.92 -10.93
N LEU A 532 26.13 -20.40 -10.28
CA LEU A 532 26.15 -19.08 -9.67
C LEU A 532 27.12 -18.17 -10.43
N MET A 533 26.64 -16.99 -10.80
CA MET A 533 27.46 -15.92 -11.39
C MET A 533 27.21 -14.61 -10.65
N VAL A 534 28.28 -13.96 -10.23
CA VAL A 534 28.25 -12.67 -9.53
C VAL A 534 28.85 -11.62 -10.46
N PHE A 535 28.13 -10.52 -10.63
CA PHE A 535 28.50 -9.41 -11.49
C PHE A 535 28.73 -8.14 -10.69
N LYS A 536 29.56 -7.26 -11.26
CA LYS A 536 29.84 -5.93 -10.72
C LYS A 536 28.57 -5.06 -10.70
N PRO A 537 28.50 -4.04 -9.80
CA PRO A 537 27.35 -3.15 -9.70
C PRO A 537 26.97 -2.43 -11.01
N SER A 538 27.95 -2.13 -11.88
CA SER A 538 27.76 -1.54 -13.22
C SER A 538 26.76 -2.31 -14.09
N SER A 539 26.63 -3.62 -13.88
CA SER A 539 25.71 -4.51 -14.59
C SER A 539 24.26 -4.07 -14.51
N ILE A 540 23.86 -3.44 -13.39
CA ILE A 540 22.47 -3.03 -13.20
C ILE A 540 22.01 -2.04 -14.28
N ILE A 541 22.91 -1.17 -14.76
CA ILE A 541 22.62 -0.18 -15.81
C ILE A 541 22.13 -0.86 -17.08
N LYS A 542 22.74 -1.99 -17.45
CA LYS A 542 22.37 -2.76 -18.65
C LYS A 542 20.98 -3.37 -18.50
N ILE A 543 20.59 -3.78 -17.29
CA ILE A 543 19.28 -4.38 -17.01
C ILE A 543 18.20 -3.30 -16.95
N VAL A 544 18.41 -2.20 -16.21
CA VAL A 544 17.39 -1.16 -16.01
C VAL A 544 17.48 -0.02 -17.03
N LYS A 545 18.21 -0.20 -18.13
CA LYS A 545 18.52 0.83 -19.13
C LYS A 545 17.26 1.53 -19.63
N ASP A 546 16.30 0.76 -20.11
CA ASP A 546 15.07 1.32 -20.70
C ASP A 546 14.24 2.06 -19.67
N VAL A 547 14.21 1.56 -18.42
CA VAL A 547 13.54 2.24 -17.30
C VAL A 547 14.20 3.61 -17.07
N ILE A 548 15.53 3.65 -17.01
CA ILE A 548 16.29 4.90 -16.88
C ILE A 548 16.04 5.84 -18.07
N GLU A 549 16.05 5.33 -19.29
CA GLU A 549 15.82 6.14 -20.49
C GLU A 549 14.40 6.73 -20.55
N ILE A 550 13.38 5.96 -20.16
CA ILE A 550 11.99 6.45 -20.05
C ILE A 550 11.93 7.58 -19.02
N VAL A 551 12.61 7.45 -17.89
CA VAL A 551 12.71 8.53 -16.88
C VAL A 551 13.39 9.76 -17.48
N GLY A 552 14.50 9.56 -18.20
CA GLY A 552 15.29 10.62 -18.81
C GLY A 552 14.61 11.36 -19.97
N LYS A 553 13.70 10.69 -20.72
CA LYS A 553 13.05 11.22 -21.94
C LYS A 553 11.72 11.95 -21.69
N ILE A 554 11.18 11.94 -20.48
CA ILE A 554 9.95 12.68 -20.16
C ILE A 554 10.29 14.16 -19.98
N GLU A 555 10.41 14.85 -21.12
CA GLU A 555 10.53 16.30 -21.21
C GLU A 555 9.14 16.96 -21.08
N SER A 556 8.69 17.26 -19.86
CA SER A 556 7.57 18.21 -19.57
C SER A 556 6.17 17.84 -20.15
N PRO A 557 5.10 18.64 -19.91
CA PRO A 557 3.95 18.28 -19.09
C PRO A 557 2.69 18.04 -19.93
N LYS A 558 2.78 17.38 -21.10
CA LYS A 558 1.63 17.30 -22.03
C LYS A 558 0.32 16.81 -21.38
N GLY A 559 0.40 15.79 -20.52
CA GLY A 559 -0.76 15.29 -19.78
C GLY A 559 -1.31 16.28 -18.74
N VAL A 560 -0.43 16.98 -18.02
CA VAL A 560 -0.83 18.02 -17.04
C VAL A 560 -1.44 19.22 -17.76
N GLU A 561 -0.81 19.70 -18.83
CA GLU A 561 -1.34 20.81 -19.64
C GLU A 561 -2.72 20.50 -20.23
N GLU A 562 -2.94 19.28 -20.74
CA GLU A 562 -4.24 18.86 -21.26
C GLU A 562 -5.33 18.87 -20.18
N ILE A 563 -5.04 18.35 -18.98
CA ILE A 563 -5.99 18.38 -17.86
C ILE A 563 -6.27 19.81 -17.39
N CYS A 564 -5.23 20.65 -17.31
CA CYS A 564 -5.39 22.06 -16.94
C CYS A 564 -6.22 22.84 -17.98
N LYS A 565 -6.15 22.48 -19.28
CA LYS A 565 -6.95 23.10 -20.36
C LYS A 565 -8.46 22.80 -20.25
N VAL A 566 -8.85 21.61 -19.80
CA VAL A 566 -10.27 21.19 -19.66
C VAL A 566 -10.87 21.49 -18.28
N LYS A 567 -10.14 22.21 -17.41
CA LYS A 567 -10.58 22.52 -16.04
C LYS A 567 -11.95 23.21 -15.97
N VAL A 568 -12.16 24.25 -16.77
CA VAL A 568 -13.42 25.04 -16.75
C VAL A 568 -14.61 24.16 -17.16
N GLU A 569 -14.43 23.33 -18.18
CA GLU A 569 -15.44 22.36 -18.62
C GLU A 569 -15.79 21.35 -17.52
N ASN A 570 -14.78 20.84 -16.80
CA ASN A 570 -15.00 19.90 -15.70
C ASN A 570 -15.74 20.52 -14.51
N ILE A 571 -15.48 21.80 -14.18
CA ILE A 571 -16.22 22.52 -13.13
C ILE A 571 -17.71 22.63 -13.51
N GLU A 572 -18.01 22.99 -14.77
CA GLU A 572 -19.39 23.08 -15.24
C GLU A 572 -20.09 21.72 -15.28
N ARG A 573 -19.34 20.65 -15.61
CA ARG A 573 -19.86 19.28 -15.55
C ARG A 573 -20.25 18.88 -14.13
N ILE A 574 -19.42 19.20 -13.14
CA ILE A 574 -19.72 18.95 -11.71
C ILE A 574 -20.97 19.74 -11.31
N ALA A 575 -21.01 21.04 -11.61
CA ALA A 575 -22.15 21.87 -11.24
C ALA A 575 -23.47 21.41 -11.86
N SER A 576 -23.42 21.00 -13.14
CA SER A 576 -24.60 20.45 -13.84
C SER A 576 -25.09 19.16 -13.21
N ALA A 577 -24.19 18.26 -12.80
CA ALA A 577 -24.57 17.03 -12.12
C ALA A 577 -25.21 17.29 -10.74
N VAL A 578 -24.63 18.22 -9.96
CA VAL A 578 -25.19 18.63 -8.66
C VAL A 578 -26.60 19.21 -8.85
N LEU A 579 -26.76 20.14 -9.80
CA LEU A 579 -28.06 20.75 -10.08
C LEU A 579 -29.11 19.75 -10.54
N SER A 580 -28.74 18.75 -11.33
CA SER A 580 -29.66 17.68 -11.74
C SER A 580 -30.13 16.86 -10.55
N ARG A 581 -29.21 16.47 -9.64
CA ARG A 581 -29.57 15.68 -8.46
C ARG A 581 -30.47 16.44 -7.49
N LEU A 582 -30.18 17.73 -7.27
CA LEU A 582 -31.02 18.61 -6.45
C LEU A 582 -32.46 18.73 -6.99
N LYS A 583 -32.62 18.74 -8.32
CA LYS A 583 -33.94 18.77 -8.96
C LYS A 583 -34.69 17.46 -8.76
N GLU A 584 -34.03 16.31 -8.91
CA GLU A 584 -34.64 14.99 -8.71
C GLU A 584 -35.22 14.84 -7.28
N GLU A 585 -34.47 15.21 -6.25
CA GLU A 585 -34.94 15.16 -4.85
C GLU A 585 -36.07 16.14 -4.55
N SER A 586 -36.19 17.22 -5.33
CA SER A 586 -37.31 18.17 -5.22
C SER A 586 -38.62 17.66 -5.83
N SER A 587 -38.54 16.64 -6.70
CA SER A 587 -39.67 16.07 -7.44
C SER A 587 -40.25 14.77 -6.87
N GLU A 588 -39.68 14.20 -5.81
CA GLU A 588 -40.27 13.04 -5.13
C GLU A 588 -41.54 13.45 -4.35
N GLU A 589 -42.66 12.74 -4.59
CA GLU A 589 -43.95 13.03 -3.95
C GLU A 589 -43.87 12.98 -2.41
N PRO A 590 -44.57 13.89 -1.71
CA PRO A 590 -44.50 13.98 -0.26
C PRO A 590 -45.16 12.78 0.40
N SER A 591 -44.36 11.84 0.89
CA SER A 591 -44.79 10.95 1.97
C SER A 591 -45.18 11.80 3.20
N VAL A 592 -46.16 11.32 3.97
CA VAL A 592 -47.03 12.07 4.93
C VAL A 592 -46.30 12.76 6.13
N GLY A 593 -45.00 13.03 6.04
CA GLY A 593 -44.23 13.85 6.99
C GLY A 593 -43.16 14.77 6.38
N SER A 594 -43.03 14.89 5.04
CA SER A 594 -41.87 15.52 4.39
C SER A 594 -42.05 16.98 3.91
N THR A 595 -43.17 17.64 4.21
CA THR A 595 -43.57 18.93 3.63
C THR A 595 -42.60 20.11 3.85
N LYS A 596 -41.70 20.06 4.84
CA LYS A 596 -40.64 21.08 5.03
C LYS A 596 -39.35 20.80 4.24
N LYS A 597 -39.05 19.55 3.89
CA LYS A 597 -37.85 19.19 3.11
C LYS A 597 -38.03 19.55 1.63
N GLY A 598 -39.09 19.08 0.97
CA GLY A 598 -39.28 19.33 -0.49
C GLY A 598 -39.32 20.82 -0.89
N ARG A 599 -39.92 21.69 -0.07
CA ARG A 599 -39.99 23.14 -0.32
C ARG A 599 -38.62 23.85 -0.24
N LYS A 600 -37.70 23.29 0.55
CA LYS A 600 -36.37 23.83 0.84
C LYS A 600 -35.38 23.55 -0.29
N TYR A 601 -35.41 22.34 -0.82
CA TYR A 601 -34.64 21.96 -2.01
C TYR A 601 -35.08 22.74 -3.25
N MET A 602 -36.38 23.07 -3.34
CA MET A 602 -36.96 23.85 -4.45
C MET A 602 -36.42 25.29 -4.53
N ILE A 603 -36.30 26.00 -3.39
CA ILE A 603 -35.75 27.37 -3.33
C ILE A 603 -34.25 27.38 -3.66
N LEU A 604 -33.53 26.34 -3.25
CA LEU A 604 -32.09 26.19 -3.47
C LEU A 604 -31.76 25.78 -4.92
N ALA A 605 -32.57 24.91 -5.55
CA ALA A 605 -32.40 24.49 -6.94
C ALA A 605 -32.71 25.58 -7.98
N GLN A 606 -33.46 26.62 -7.59
CA GLN A 606 -33.75 27.79 -8.43
C GLN A 606 -32.54 28.75 -8.53
N ASN A 607 -31.59 28.68 -7.60
CA ASN A 607 -30.38 29.53 -7.57
C ASN A 607 -29.18 28.86 -8.26
N GLN A 608 -29.32 28.52 -9.54
CA GLN A 608 -28.27 27.80 -10.30
C GLN A 608 -26.93 28.56 -10.35
N GLY A 609 -26.97 29.89 -10.39
CA GLY A 609 -25.77 30.74 -10.34
C GLY A 609 -25.00 30.58 -9.03
N LEU A 610 -25.72 30.52 -7.90
CA LEU A 610 -25.13 30.33 -6.57
C LEU A 610 -24.46 28.96 -6.43
N VAL A 611 -25.11 27.89 -6.89
CA VAL A 611 -24.53 26.52 -6.83
C VAL A 611 -23.22 26.46 -7.64
N ARG A 612 -23.21 27.00 -8.86
CA ARG A 612 -21.99 27.09 -9.68
C ARG A 612 -20.90 27.87 -8.96
N GLN A 613 -21.25 29.00 -8.36
CA GLN A 613 -20.28 29.85 -7.66
C GLN A 613 -19.73 29.19 -6.40
N ILE A 614 -20.56 28.50 -5.61
CA ILE A 614 -20.12 27.72 -4.45
C ILE A 614 -19.12 26.65 -4.87
N ILE A 615 -19.43 25.86 -5.92
CA ILE A 615 -18.52 24.82 -6.41
C ILE A 615 -17.19 25.42 -6.87
N LYS A 616 -17.23 26.55 -7.60
CA LYS A 616 -16.03 27.27 -8.04
C LYS A 616 -15.20 27.77 -6.86
N VAL A 617 -15.83 28.35 -5.84
CA VAL A 617 -15.16 28.81 -4.60
C VAL A 617 -14.55 27.65 -3.84
N MET A 618 -15.29 26.55 -3.68
CA MET A 618 -14.81 25.32 -3.02
C MET A 618 -13.56 24.76 -3.72
N ILE A 619 -13.61 24.59 -5.04
CA ILE A 619 -12.48 24.10 -5.82
C ILE A 619 -11.30 25.07 -5.68
N GLY A 620 -11.52 26.38 -5.83
CA GLY A 620 -10.47 27.39 -5.67
C GLY A 620 -9.81 27.37 -4.28
N MET A 621 -10.59 27.19 -3.21
CA MET A 621 -10.05 27.06 -1.85
C MET A 621 -9.13 25.84 -1.71
N PHE A 622 -9.50 24.70 -2.31
CA PHE A 622 -8.66 23.50 -2.28
C PHE A 622 -7.40 23.64 -3.14
N GLU A 623 -7.49 24.33 -4.29
CA GLU A 623 -6.32 24.64 -5.12
C GLU A 623 -5.31 25.51 -4.39
N GLU A 624 -5.78 26.58 -3.75
CA GLU A 624 -4.94 27.44 -2.92
C GLU A 624 -4.29 26.64 -1.81
N LEU A 625 -5.04 25.77 -1.12
CA LEU A 625 -4.49 24.90 -0.08
C LEU A 625 -3.34 24.01 -0.61
N ILE A 626 -3.54 23.37 -1.76
CA ILE A 626 -2.52 22.52 -2.39
C ILE A 626 -1.26 23.32 -2.73
N GLN A 627 -1.43 24.51 -3.33
CA GLN A 627 -0.30 25.36 -3.67
C GLN A 627 0.49 25.79 -2.42
N GLU A 628 -0.20 26.11 -1.32
CA GLU A 628 0.49 26.46 -0.07
C GLU A 628 1.23 25.26 0.54
N ILE A 629 0.68 24.04 0.50
CA ILE A 629 1.38 22.82 0.94
C ILE A 629 2.66 22.61 0.11
N LEU A 630 2.55 22.74 -1.22
CA LEU A 630 3.68 22.59 -2.15
C LEU A 630 4.76 23.67 -1.90
N ASN A 631 4.34 24.93 -1.75
CA ASN A 631 5.24 26.06 -1.47
C ASN A 631 5.91 25.95 -0.09
N ALA A 632 5.23 25.36 0.89
CA ALA A 632 5.82 25.07 2.20
C ALA A 632 6.86 23.94 2.14
N GLY A 633 6.99 23.25 0.99
CA GLY A 633 7.97 22.19 0.76
C GLY A 633 7.46 20.79 1.10
N MET A 634 6.13 20.58 1.17
CA MET A 634 5.52 19.26 1.29
C MET A 634 4.79 18.86 0.02
N TYR A 635 4.73 17.57 -0.27
CA TYR A 635 4.07 17.05 -1.45
C TYR A 635 2.76 16.39 -1.11
N ILE A 636 1.73 16.53 -1.93
CA ILE A 636 0.48 15.77 -1.79
C ILE A 636 0.01 15.31 -3.18
N ASP A 637 -0.21 14.00 -3.32
CA ASP A 637 -0.74 13.42 -4.55
C ASP A 637 -2.26 13.28 -4.53
N ARG A 638 -2.83 12.93 -5.69
CA ARG A 638 -4.26 12.76 -5.89
C ARG A 638 -4.92 11.79 -4.90
N TYR A 639 -4.26 10.66 -4.62
CA TYR A 639 -4.76 9.66 -3.70
C TYR A 639 -4.71 10.17 -2.26
N ALA A 640 -3.58 10.75 -1.84
CA ALA A 640 -3.42 11.36 -0.54
C ALA A 640 -4.46 12.46 -0.30
N PHE A 641 -4.66 13.37 -1.26
CA PHE A 641 -5.68 14.42 -1.15
C PHE A 641 -7.08 13.84 -0.99
N THR A 642 -7.43 12.81 -1.78
CA THR A 642 -8.73 12.15 -1.66
C THR A 642 -8.87 11.47 -0.30
N SER A 643 -7.96 10.55 0.01
CA SER A 643 -8.00 9.64 1.17
C SER A 643 -7.80 10.34 2.52
N VAL A 644 -7.09 11.47 2.54
CA VAL A 644 -6.78 12.25 3.75
C VAL A 644 -7.67 13.49 3.84
N ILE A 645 -7.56 14.44 2.90
CA ILE A 645 -8.21 15.76 3.04
C ILE A 645 -9.70 15.68 2.77
N LEU A 646 -10.12 15.23 1.57
CA LEU A 646 -11.54 15.19 1.22
C LEU A 646 -12.31 14.28 2.19
N TRP A 647 -11.83 13.09 2.47
CA TRP A 647 -12.51 12.19 3.40
C TRP A 647 -12.59 12.71 4.82
N LYS A 648 -11.61 13.49 5.30
CA LYS A 648 -11.68 14.14 6.61
C LYS A 648 -12.79 15.20 6.63
N VAL A 649 -12.90 16.04 5.59
CA VAL A 649 -14.00 17.01 5.42
C VAL A 649 -15.36 16.32 5.47
N LEU A 650 -15.47 15.12 4.92
CA LEU A 650 -16.74 14.41 4.86
C LEU A 650 -17.17 13.79 6.17
N ARG A 651 -16.26 13.54 7.12
CA ARG A 651 -16.57 12.75 8.33
C ARG A 651 -16.45 13.51 9.63
N ASP A 652 -15.66 14.57 9.66
CA ASP A 652 -15.47 15.39 10.86
C ASP A 652 -16.32 16.67 10.74
N LEU A 653 -17.31 16.80 11.63
CA LEU A 653 -18.23 17.94 11.68
C LEU A 653 -17.50 19.27 11.87
N THR A 654 -16.45 19.28 12.69
CA THR A 654 -15.70 20.49 13.02
C THR A 654 -14.98 20.99 11.78
N ILE A 655 -14.31 20.06 11.09
CA ILE A 655 -13.58 20.35 9.86
C ILE A 655 -14.53 20.75 8.74
N ARG A 656 -15.64 20.02 8.55
CA ARG A 656 -16.68 20.38 7.58
C ARG A 656 -17.23 21.78 7.82
N GLY A 657 -17.51 22.11 9.09
CA GLY A 657 -17.94 23.44 9.52
C GLY A 657 -16.92 24.54 9.16
N ASN A 658 -15.62 24.27 9.32
CA ASN A 658 -14.57 25.21 8.92
C ASN A 658 -14.55 25.46 7.41
N ILE A 659 -14.76 24.43 6.57
CA ILE A 659 -14.86 24.60 5.12
C ILE A 659 -16.11 25.41 4.75
N ILE A 660 -17.27 25.07 5.32
CA ILE A 660 -18.53 25.79 5.09
C ILE A 660 -18.36 27.27 5.45
N LYS A 661 -17.76 27.56 6.60
CA LYS A 661 -17.45 28.92 7.04
C LYS A 661 -16.61 29.68 6.00
N GLY A 662 -15.56 29.06 5.48
CA GLY A 662 -14.69 29.68 4.46
C GLY A 662 -15.39 29.93 3.12
N VAL A 663 -16.21 28.98 2.67
CA VAL A 663 -17.03 29.15 1.45
C VAL A 663 -18.01 30.31 1.63
N LYS A 664 -18.70 30.38 2.78
CA LYS A 664 -19.62 31.48 3.10
C LYS A 664 -18.93 32.83 3.07
N TYR A 665 -17.77 32.92 3.71
CA TYR A 665 -16.97 34.14 3.74
C TYR A 665 -16.64 34.65 2.32
N ARG A 666 -16.23 33.75 1.42
CA ARG A 666 -15.84 34.10 0.05
C ARG A 666 -17.01 34.40 -0.87
N VAL A 667 -18.15 33.74 -0.69
CA VAL A 667 -19.36 33.98 -1.50
C VAL A 667 -20.08 35.28 -1.10
N ARG A 668 -19.99 35.71 0.16
CA ARG A 668 -20.58 36.98 0.64
C ARG A 668 -19.95 38.24 0.07
N ASN A 669 -18.70 38.16 -0.38
CA ASN A 669 -18.06 39.29 -1.06
C ASN A 669 -18.63 39.51 -2.48
N ILE A 670 -19.72 38.83 -2.85
CA ILE A 670 -20.43 38.95 -4.12
C ILE A 670 -21.83 39.49 -3.83
N ASP A 671 -22.12 40.71 -4.30
CA ASP A 671 -23.31 41.49 -3.92
C ASP A 671 -24.65 40.76 -4.14
N GLU A 672 -24.75 39.88 -5.14
CA GLU A 672 -25.95 39.12 -5.48
C GLU A 672 -26.38 38.11 -4.40
N PHE A 673 -25.50 37.75 -3.45
CA PHE A 673 -25.74 36.66 -2.50
C PHE A 673 -25.80 37.09 -1.03
N ASN A 674 -25.69 38.38 -0.76
CA ASN A 674 -25.78 38.95 0.60
C ASN A 674 -27.18 38.88 1.23
N SER A 675 -28.20 38.58 0.44
CA SER A 675 -29.60 38.48 0.86
C SER A 675 -30.02 37.11 1.41
N ILE A 676 -29.16 36.09 1.31
CA ILE A 676 -29.47 34.71 1.73
C ILE A 676 -29.07 34.48 3.20
N PRO A 677 -29.97 33.98 4.07
CA PRO A 677 -29.66 33.71 5.48
C PRO A 677 -28.51 32.71 5.67
N ASP A 678 -27.68 32.92 6.69
CA ASP A 678 -26.56 32.03 7.07
C ASP A 678 -26.92 30.55 7.11
N SER A 679 -28.06 30.24 7.73
CA SER A 679 -28.52 28.86 7.92
C SER A 679 -28.90 28.19 6.61
N GLU A 680 -29.45 28.94 5.65
CA GLU A 680 -29.82 28.39 4.33
C GLU A 680 -28.58 28.14 3.49
N LEU A 681 -27.57 29.02 3.60
CA LEU A 681 -26.29 28.85 2.92
C LEU A 681 -25.46 27.70 3.50
N ASP A 682 -25.46 27.54 4.83
CA ASP A 682 -24.83 26.40 5.51
C ASP A 682 -25.40 25.08 4.98
N GLU A 683 -26.73 24.98 4.92
CA GLU A 683 -27.44 23.79 4.46
C GLU A 683 -27.24 23.53 2.96
N LEU A 684 -27.17 24.58 2.14
CA LEU A 684 -26.86 24.44 0.71
C LEU A 684 -25.46 23.88 0.48
N ILE A 685 -24.45 24.43 1.15
CA ILE A 685 -23.07 23.96 1.00
C ILE A 685 -22.96 22.52 1.53
N ASP A 686 -23.61 22.23 2.65
CA ASP A 686 -23.67 20.88 3.21
C ASP A 686 -24.28 19.89 2.22
N LEU A 687 -25.38 20.28 1.56
CA LEU A 687 -26.04 19.46 0.56
C LEU A 687 -25.19 19.27 -0.71
N ILE A 688 -24.47 20.30 -1.15
CA ILE A 688 -23.54 20.19 -2.28
C ILE A 688 -22.45 19.15 -1.97
N PHE A 689 -21.87 19.17 -0.76
CA PHE A 689 -20.90 18.14 -0.36
C PHE A 689 -21.50 16.73 -0.41
N ASP A 690 -22.72 16.54 0.07
CA ASP A 690 -23.38 15.23 0.07
C ASP A 690 -23.63 14.74 -1.37
N VAL A 691 -24.10 15.61 -2.25
CA VAL A 691 -24.35 15.27 -3.67
C VAL A 691 -23.04 14.94 -4.40
N LEU A 692 -21.97 15.71 -4.19
CA LEU A 692 -20.66 15.47 -4.83
C LEU A 692 -20.13 14.05 -4.55
N ILE A 693 -20.42 13.50 -3.37
CA ILE A 693 -20.07 12.13 -2.99
C ILE A 693 -21.00 11.13 -3.68
N GLU A 694 -22.31 11.36 -3.60
CA GLU A 694 -23.32 10.45 -4.14
C GLU A 694 -23.11 10.20 -5.65
N VAL A 695 -22.78 11.24 -6.40
CA VAL A 695 -22.50 11.15 -7.84
C VAL A 695 -21.04 10.81 -8.17
N GLU A 696 -20.24 10.40 -7.18
CA GLU A 696 -18.81 10.01 -7.30
C GLU A 696 -17.92 11.08 -7.98
N MET A 697 -18.29 12.37 -7.88
CA MET A 697 -17.59 13.49 -8.54
C MET A 697 -16.24 13.83 -7.91
N SER A 698 -15.90 13.24 -6.76
CA SER A 698 -14.59 13.38 -6.09
C SER A 698 -13.41 13.04 -7.01
N THR A 699 -13.60 12.07 -7.92
CA THR A 699 -12.63 11.68 -8.94
C THR A 699 -12.31 12.82 -9.91
N ILE A 700 -13.34 13.59 -10.32
CA ILE A 700 -13.20 14.73 -11.24
C ILE A 700 -12.61 15.92 -10.50
N ILE A 701 -13.04 16.19 -9.26
CA ILE A 701 -12.46 17.24 -8.41
C ILE A 701 -10.96 16.99 -8.24
N THR A 702 -10.55 15.79 -7.85
CA THR A 702 -9.14 15.47 -7.61
C THR A 702 -8.29 15.53 -8.88
N ASN A 703 -8.86 15.21 -10.05
CA ASN A 703 -8.20 15.42 -11.34
C ASN A 703 -7.96 16.91 -11.66
N ILE A 704 -8.92 17.78 -11.32
CA ILE A 704 -8.77 19.23 -11.51
C ILE A 704 -7.63 19.75 -10.62
N LEU A 705 -7.64 19.33 -9.34
CA LEU A 705 -6.74 19.84 -8.31
C LEU A 705 -5.30 19.34 -8.46
N LEU A 706 -5.15 18.05 -8.81
CA LEU A 706 -3.88 17.34 -8.90
C LEU A 706 -3.84 16.61 -10.25
N PRO A 707 -3.59 17.36 -11.35
CA PRO A 707 -3.62 16.86 -12.72
C PRO A 707 -2.45 15.92 -13.05
N ASP A 708 -1.58 15.63 -12.08
CA ASP A 708 -0.45 14.74 -12.30
C ASP A 708 -0.95 13.38 -12.79
N TYR A 709 -0.38 12.93 -13.91
CA TYR A 709 -0.88 11.81 -14.71
C TYR A 709 -0.44 10.47 -14.13
N CYS A 710 -0.36 10.38 -12.80
CA CYS A 710 -0.40 9.14 -12.07
C CYS A 710 -0.54 9.48 -10.59
N SER A 711 -1.60 8.97 -9.96
CA SER A 711 -1.45 8.41 -8.63
C SER A 711 -0.15 7.62 -8.59
N ASP A 712 0.65 7.63 -7.53
CA ASP A 712 1.59 6.52 -7.25
C ASP A 712 0.75 5.23 -7.04
N GLY A 713 0.11 4.79 -8.11
CA GLY A 713 -1.11 4.03 -8.20
C GLY A 713 -0.76 2.57 -8.20
N CYS A 714 -0.19 2.13 -7.10
CA CYS A 714 -0.49 0.82 -6.57
C CYS A 714 -0.88 0.98 -5.08
N GLU A 715 -1.58 2.06 -4.68
CA GLU A 715 -2.19 2.31 -3.35
C GLU A 715 -1.32 2.02 -2.09
N ALA A 716 -0.02 1.78 -2.24
CA ALA A 716 1.06 1.71 -1.27
C ALA A 716 2.21 0.99 -1.99
N ASP A 717 3.35 1.66 -2.20
CA ASP A 717 4.61 1.18 -2.81
C ASP A 717 5.30 0.02 -2.07
N LEU A 718 4.51 -0.78 -1.37
CA LEU A 718 4.93 -1.85 -0.52
C LEU A 718 3.98 -3.04 -0.48
N HIS A 719 2.71 -2.97 -0.91
CA HIS A 719 1.78 -4.09 -0.69
C HIS A 719 0.76 -4.48 -1.78
N LEU A 720 0.86 -4.06 -3.04
CA LEU A 720 0.01 -4.64 -4.11
C LEU A 720 0.76 -5.64 -5.02
N PRO A 721 0.17 -6.80 -5.36
CA PRO A 721 0.83 -7.87 -6.11
C PRO A 721 0.60 -7.77 -7.64
N ARG A 722 -0.12 -6.76 -8.16
CA ARG A 722 -0.46 -6.69 -9.59
C ARG A 722 -0.45 -5.26 -10.13
N CYS A 723 0.74 -4.70 -10.28
CA CYS A 723 1.00 -3.64 -11.25
C CYS A 723 1.38 -4.30 -12.61
N SER A 724 0.54 -5.19 -13.13
CA SER A 724 0.75 -5.81 -14.45
C SER A 724 -0.01 -5.02 -15.53
N LYS A 725 0.75 -4.42 -16.47
CA LYS A 725 0.36 -3.65 -17.67
C LYS A 725 0.14 -2.14 -17.59
N ALA A 726 0.16 -1.50 -16.41
CA ALA A 726 0.01 -0.02 -16.30
C ALA A 726 1.35 0.75 -16.28
N LEU A 727 2.42 0.14 -16.81
CA LEU A 727 3.81 0.61 -16.74
C LEU A 727 4.16 1.81 -17.64
N GLU A 728 3.22 2.26 -18.46
CA GLU A 728 3.35 3.52 -19.19
C GLU A 728 3.17 4.74 -18.26
N GLN A 729 2.73 4.56 -17.01
CA GLN A 729 2.47 5.69 -16.12
C GLN A 729 3.68 6.08 -15.24
N PRO A 730 3.99 7.38 -15.10
CA PRO A 730 5.18 7.87 -14.41
C PRO A 730 5.05 7.99 -12.88
N TYR A 731 5.95 7.33 -12.12
CA TYR A 731 6.06 7.40 -10.65
C TYR A 731 7.17 8.37 -10.19
N ILE A 732 6.86 9.63 -9.87
CA ILE A 732 7.88 10.67 -9.63
C ILE A 732 8.75 10.35 -8.39
N ILE A 733 8.15 10.00 -7.25
CA ILE A 733 8.88 9.78 -5.98
C ILE A 733 9.78 8.56 -6.10
N SER A 734 9.26 7.44 -6.59
CA SER A 734 9.99 6.18 -6.68
C SER A 734 11.14 6.30 -7.69
N ARG A 735 10.96 7.04 -8.79
CA ARG A 735 12.05 7.38 -9.73
C ARG A 735 13.12 8.24 -9.07
N CYS A 736 12.74 9.33 -8.40
CA CYS A 736 13.69 10.16 -7.69
C CYS A 736 14.49 9.38 -6.65
N LEU A 737 13.83 8.53 -5.86
CA LEU A 737 14.46 7.68 -4.85
C LEU A 737 15.46 6.70 -5.48
N LEU A 738 15.03 5.99 -6.53
CA LEU A 738 15.86 5.03 -7.26
C LEU A 738 17.09 5.71 -7.89
N ILE A 739 16.88 6.78 -8.66
CA ILE A 739 18.00 7.46 -9.35
C ILE A 739 18.96 8.09 -8.33
N THR A 740 18.46 8.66 -7.24
CA THR A 740 19.30 9.18 -6.15
C THR A 740 20.11 8.05 -5.51
N PHE A 741 19.50 6.88 -5.27
CA PHE A 741 20.20 5.70 -4.76
C PHE A 741 21.28 5.20 -5.71
N LEU A 742 20.98 5.09 -7.01
CA LEU A 742 21.96 4.67 -8.01
C LEU A 742 23.14 5.66 -8.08
N ARG A 743 22.89 6.97 -8.08
CA ARG A 743 23.97 7.98 -8.02
C ARG A 743 24.77 7.90 -6.73
N PHE A 744 24.12 7.69 -5.59
CA PHE A 744 24.79 7.45 -4.30
C PHE A 744 25.66 6.19 -4.33
N ALA A 745 25.25 5.16 -5.06
CA ALA A 745 26.02 3.94 -5.30
C ALA A 745 27.11 4.10 -6.39
N GLY A 746 27.35 5.32 -6.88
CA GLY A 746 28.40 5.60 -7.86
C GLY A 746 28.01 5.34 -9.33
N ILE A 747 26.74 5.11 -9.61
CA ILE A 747 26.22 4.87 -10.96
C ILE A 747 25.85 6.22 -11.61
N PRO A 748 26.44 6.59 -12.77
CA PRO A 748 26.22 7.88 -13.40
C PRO A 748 24.89 7.89 -14.19
N VAL A 749 23.79 8.20 -13.50
CA VAL A 749 22.46 8.33 -14.11
C VAL A 749 22.00 9.79 -14.09
N TYR A 750 21.41 10.26 -15.19
CA TYR A 750 20.80 11.59 -15.31
C TYR A 750 19.28 11.48 -15.41
N ALA A 751 18.56 12.37 -14.73
CA ALA A 751 17.12 12.51 -14.82
C ALA A 751 16.74 14.00 -14.73
N PRO A 752 15.99 14.57 -15.69
CA PRO A 752 15.67 15.99 -15.68
C PRO A 752 14.73 16.40 -14.54
N GLN A 753 13.96 15.47 -13.96
CA GLN A 753 13.08 15.74 -12.82
C GLN A 753 13.83 15.73 -11.47
N LEU A 754 15.15 15.47 -11.46
CA LEU A 754 15.96 15.33 -10.26
C LEU A 754 17.21 16.22 -10.34
N GLU A 755 17.31 17.15 -9.40
CA GLU A 755 18.49 17.98 -9.22
C GLU A 755 19.30 17.45 -8.05
N ILE A 756 20.54 17.02 -8.32
CA ILE A 756 21.51 16.66 -7.29
C ILE A 756 22.78 17.45 -7.58
N GLU A 757 23.02 18.49 -6.77
CA GLU A 757 24.27 19.25 -6.82
C GLU A 757 25.42 18.42 -6.25
N ARG A 758 25.23 17.90 -5.02
CA ARG A 758 26.20 17.09 -4.28
C ARG A 758 25.54 16.40 -3.08
N PHE A 759 26.09 15.27 -2.64
CA PHE A 759 25.68 14.68 -1.36
C PHE A 759 26.47 15.31 -0.20
N GLU A 760 25.78 15.60 0.89
CA GLU A 760 26.33 16.02 2.17
C GLU A 760 26.17 14.89 3.20
N CYS A 761 27.23 14.63 3.96
CA CYS A 761 27.26 13.59 5.00
C CYS A 761 28.08 14.05 6.21
N GLY A 762 28.08 13.29 7.29
CA GLY A 762 29.04 13.43 8.39
C GLY A 762 30.12 12.35 8.32
N GLY A 763 31.12 12.45 9.20
CA GLY A 763 32.13 11.41 9.35
C GLY A 763 31.56 10.07 9.82
N SER A 764 30.42 10.08 10.53
CA SER A 764 29.71 8.87 10.98
C SER A 764 29.21 7.99 9.83
N GLU A 765 28.67 8.59 8.76
CA GLU A 765 28.20 7.81 7.60
C GLU A 765 29.39 7.24 6.82
N LEU A 766 30.47 8.02 6.65
CA LEU A 766 31.70 7.55 6.00
C LEU A 766 32.40 6.44 6.79
N LYS A 767 32.38 6.51 8.13
CA LYS A 767 32.80 5.43 9.03
C LYS A 767 31.94 4.18 8.79
N THR A 768 30.62 4.33 8.79
CA THR A 768 29.68 3.22 8.56
C THR A 768 29.94 2.54 7.21
N LEU A 769 30.12 3.32 6.14
CA LEU A 769 30.47 2.79 4.82
C LEU A 769 31.82 2.05 4.85
N SER A 770 32.85 2.62 5.49
CA SER A 770 34.16 1.96 5.62
C SER A 770 34.06 0.63 6.38
N MET A 771 33.20 0.59 7.40
CA MET A 771 32.87 -0.62 8.16
C MET A 771 32.07 -1.66 7.36
N LEU A 772 31.65 -1.38 6.12
CA LEU A 772 30.99 -2.35 5.25
C LEU A 772 31.96 -3.12 4.33
N ALA A 773 33.19 -2.62 4.13
CA ALA A 773 34.21 -3.24 3.25
C ALA A 773 34.39 -4.74 3.51
N ARG A 774 34.35 -5.60 2.48
CA ARG A 774 34.51 -7.05 2.68
C ARG A 774 35.84 -7.60 2.16
N ASP A 775 36.33 -7.12 1.03
CA ASP A 775 37.58 -7.56 0.42
C ASP A 775 38.69 -6.52 0.59
N ARG A 776 38.40 -5.26 0.22
CA ARG A 776 39.41 -4.20 0.19
C ARG A 776 38.87 -2.87 0.71
N LEU A 777 39.71 -2.20 1.47
CA LEU A 777 39.53 -0.80 1.85
C LEU A 777 40.80 -0.03 1.50
N ARG A 778 40.71 0.98 0.66
CA ARG A 778 41.81 1.92 0.40
C ARG A 778 41.43 3.30 0.87
N ILE A 779 42.31 3.96 1.60
CA ILE A 779 42.08 5.29 2.14
C ILE A 779 43.22 6.18 1.67
N LEU A 780 42.90 7.29 1.03
CA LEU A 780 43.83 8.40 0.78
C LEU A 780 43.43 9.53 1.72
N THR A 781 44.37 10.02 2.54
CA THR A 781 44.05 11.10 3.47
C THR A 781 45.24 12.03 3.71
N HIS A 782 44.96 13.30 3.96
CA HIS A 782 46.01 14.28 4.23
C HIS A 782 46.53 14.16 5.68
N VAL A 783 45.63 13.93 6.64
CA VAL A 783 45.94 13.82 8.07
C VAL A 783 45.07 12.72 8.68
N LEU A 784 45.58 12.02 9.69
CA LEU A 784 44.82 11.01 10.44
C LEU A 784 44.90 11.29 11.96
N GLY A 785 43.76 11.18 12.64
CA GLY A 785 43.65 11.33 14.10
C GLY A 785 43.64 9.99 14.84
N ASP A 786 43.69 10.03 16.18
CA ASP A 786 43.54 8.83 17.03
C ASP A 786 42.27 8.02 16.71
N ASP A 787 41.17 8.71 16.43
CA ASP A 787 39.92 8.05 16.06
C ASP A 787 40.02 7.31 14.72
N GLY A 788 40.84 7.80 13.78
CA GLY A 788 41.17 7.09 12.55
C GLY A 788 41.89 5.77 12.83
N VAL A 789 42.86 5.76 13.75
CA VAL A 789 43.54 4.53 14.21
C VAL A 789 42.56 3.57 14.87
N LYS A 790 41.65 4.08 15.71
CA LYS A 790 40.61 3.26 16.35
C LYS A 790 39.68 2.62 15.32
N ILE A 791 39.23 3.37 14.32
CA ILE A 791 38.38 2.86 13.22
C ILE A 791 39.11 1.74 12.48
N LEU A 792 40.39 1.95 12.13
CA LEU A 792 41.20 0.91 11.47
C LEU A 792 41.32 -0.35 12.33
N SER A 793 41.63 -0.19 13.63
CA SER A 793 41.74 -1.31 14.57
C SER A 793 40.43 -2.08 14.70
N GLU A 794 39.30 -1.37 14.82
CA GLU A 794 37.96 -1.95 14.89
C GLU A 794 37.67 -2.79 13.63
N ILE A 795 37.87 -2.21 12.45
CA ILE A 795 37.66 -2.90 11.17
C ILE A 795 38.55 -4.15 11.05
N LEU A 796 39.84 -4.05 11.37
CA LEU A 796 40.79 -5.17 11.29
C LEU A 796 40.47 -6.29 12.29
N SER A 797 40.02 -5.94 13.50
CA SER A 797 39.65 -6.91 14.52
C SER A 797 38.39 -7.71 14.15
N ASN A 798 37.43 -7.07 13.49
CA ASN A 798 36.14 -7.66 13.15
C ASN A 798 36.14 -8.47 11.83
N LYS A 799 37.14 -8.29 10.96
CA LYS A 799 37.11 -8.82 9.59
C LYS A 799 38.40 -9.52 9.18
N GLN A 800 38.49 -10.81 9.42
CA GLN A 800 39.74 -11.59 9.30
C GLN A 800 40.44 -11.52 7.94
N ASP A 801 39.71 -11.39 6.83
CA ASP A 801 40.29 -11.43 5.47
C ASP A 801 40.45 -10.06 4.80
N LEU A 802 39.94 -8.99 5.42
CA LEU A 802 39.97 -7.66 4.82
C LEU A 802 41.40 -7.13 4.71
N LYS A 803 41.74 -6.61 3.53
CA LYS A 803 42.98 -5.88 3.28
C LYS A 803 42.72 -4.37 3.27
N ILE A 804 43.50 -3.65 4.06
CA ILE A 804 43.44 -2.20 4.18
C ILE A 804 44.76 -1.60 3.68
N ALA A 805 44.69 -0.64 2.77
CA ALA A 805 45.81 0.23 2.42
C ALA A 805 45.44 1.65 2.80
N ILE A 806 46.33 2.34 3.51
CA ILE A 806 46.17 3.76 3.82
C ILE A 806 47.36 4.53 3.28
N GLU A 807 47.07 5.53 2.45
CA GLU A 807 48.01 6.46 1.86
C GLU A 807 47.86 7.82 2.56
N ILE A 808 48.96 8.31 3.14
CA ILE A 808 49.00 9.52 3.97
C ILE A 808 50.03 10.52 3.41
N ASP A 809 49.71 11.81 3.45
CA ASP A 809 50.65 12.88 3.05
C ASP A 809 51.98 12.75 3.81
N LYS A 810 53.10 12.89 3.09
CA LYS A 810 54.45 12.74 3.66
C LYS A 810 54.72 13.62 4.88
N ARG A 811 54.19 14.86 4.91
CA ARG A 811 54.40 15.84 5.99
C ARG A 811 53.76 15.38 7.29
N PHE A 812 52.73 14.51 7.22
CA PHE A 812 52.09 13.96 8.42
C PHE A 812 53.09 13.17 9.28
N LYS A 813 53.99 12.41 8.65
CA LYS A 813 54.99 11.60 9.33
C LYS A 813 55.92 12.42 10.23
N GLU A 814 56.25 13.63 9.79
CA GLU A 814 57.15 14.55 10.48
C GLU A 814 56.43 15.31 11.61
N GLN A 815 55.13 15.55 11.46
CA GLN A 815 54.36 16.44 12.34
C GLN A 815 53.57 15.71 13.44
N ASN A 816 53.27 14.41 13.28
CA ASN A 816 52.34 13.68 14.16
C ASN A 816 52.93 12.36 14.69
N LEU A 817 54.12 12.44 15.29
CA LEU A 817 54.92 11.28 15.72
C LEU A 817 54.16 10.27 16.60
N GLU A 818 53.29 10.73 17.50
CA GLU A 818 52.53 9.83 18.39
C GLU A 818 51.56 8.94 17.62
N ILE A 819 50.84 9.52 16.66
CA ILE A 819 49.85 8.79 15.85
C ILE A 819 50.55 7.85 14.87
N VAL A 820 51.67 8.29 14.30
CA VAL A 820 52.55 7.46 13.45
C VAL A 820 52.96 6.20 14.22
N ARG A 821 53.41 6.33 15.48
CA ARG A 821 53.77 5.17 16.30
C ARG A 821 52.59 4.20 16.49
N LYS A 822 51.39 4.72 16.78
CA LYS A 822 50.17 3.90 16.91
C LYS A 822 49.80 3.18 15.60
N LEU A 823 50.00 3.82 14.46
CA LEU A 823 49.78 3.21 13.14
C LEU A 823 50.79 2.11 12.83
N GLU A 824 52.07 2.32 13.11
CA GLU A 824 53.14 1.34 12.92
C GLU A 824 52.95 0.12 13.84
N GLU A 825 52.54 0.34 15.10
CA GLU A 825 52.14 -0.73 16.02
C GLU A 825 50.95 -1.54 15.47
N LEU A 826 49.93 -0.86 14.93
CA LEU A 826 48.76 -1.50 14.34
C LEU A 826 49.12 -2.30 13.07
N GLU A 827 49.98 -1.75 12.22
CA GLU A 827 50.49 -2.41 11.01
C GLU A 827 51.31 -3.67 11.36
N SER A 828 52.16 -3.58 12.39
CA SER A 828 52.90 -4.72 12.91
C SER A 828 51.96 -5.82 13.44
N LYS A 829 50.92 -5.45 14.19
CA LYS A 829 49.91 -6.37 14.73
C LYS A 829 49.13 -7.09 13.63
N TYR A 830 48.75 -6.39 12.56
CA TYR A 830 47.96 -6.91 11.44
C TYR A 830 48.77 -7.02 10.15
N LYS A 831 50.01 -7.51 10.27
CA LYS A 831 50.96 -7.65 9.16
C LYS A 831 50.32 -8.37 7.96
N ARG A 832 50.57 -7.86 6.75
CA ARG A 832 49.98 -8.31 5.45
C ARG A 832 48.52 -7.94 5.22
N ARG A 833 47.82 -7.44 6.24
CA ARG A 833 46.42 -7.00 6.12
C ARG A 833 46.27 -5.48 6.23
N LEU A 834 47.12 -4.81 6.97
CA LEU A 834 47.28 -3.35 6.93
C LEU A 834 48.58 -3.00 6.20
N ASN A 835 48.52 -2.01 5.32
CA ASN A 835 49.67 -1.41 4.66
C ASN A 835 49.58 0.11 4.79
N VAL A 836 50.56 0.73 5.44
CA VAL A 836 50.64 2.18 5.63
C VAL A 836 51.68 2.75 4.67
N ILE A 837 51.23 3.63 3.77
CA ILE A 837 52.06 4.24 2.73
C ILE A 837 52.10 5.75 2.99
N TYR A 838 53.30 6.32 3.02
CA TYR A 838 53.48 7.77 2.97
C TYR A 838 53.80 8.19 1.54
N THR A 839 53.11 9.22 1.02
CA THR A 839 53.29 9.65 -0.37
C THR A 839 54.69 10.21 -0.62
N THR A 840 55.12 10.22 -1.88
CA THR A 840 56.39 10.85 -2.29
C THR A 840 56.26 12.37 -2.41
N GLU A 841 55.10 12.84 -2.87
CA GLU A 841 54.75 14.26 -3.02
C GLU A 841 53.66 14.67 -2.02
N PRO A 842 53.66 15.92 -1.52
CA PRO A 842 52.56 16.45 -0.72
C PRO A 842 51.23 16.43 -1.49
N HIS A 843 50.13 16.06 -0.82
CA HIS A 843 48.78 16.12 -1.37
C HIS A 843 47.76 16.56 -0.32
N HIS A 844 46.66 17.17 -0.76
CA HIS A 844 45.49 17.43 0.09
C HIS A 844 44.28 16.55 -0.27
N GLY A 845 44.44 15.59 -1.19
CA GLY A 845 43.38 14.67 -1.64
C GLY A 845 42.86 13.77 -0.52
N LYS A 846 41.56 13.45 -0.60
CA LYS A 846 40.85 12.63 0.38
C LYS A 846 39.87 11.72 -0.35
N MET A 847 40.04 10.41 -0.17
CA MET A 847 39.28 9.41 -0.91
C MET A 847 39.20 8.12 -0.10
N ILE A 848 38.06 7.43 -0.18
CA ILE A 848 37.86 6.11 0.41
C ILE A 848 37.36 5.20 -0.69
N VAL A 849 38.03 4.07 -0.91
CA VAL A 849 37.62 3.04 -1.86
C VAL A 849 37.24 1.81 -1.06
N ILE A 850 35.97 1.43 -1.14
CA ILE A 850 35.32 0.40 -0.34
C ILE A 850 34.81 -0.65 -1.33
N ASP A 851 35.53 -1.76 -1.46
CA ASP A 851 35.29 -2.77 -2.49
C ASP A 851 35.17 -2.15 -3.91
N PHE A 852 33.97 -2.01 -4.48
CA PHE A 852 33.72 -1.41 -5.80
C PHE A 852 33.33 0.07 -5.73
N LEU A 853 33.05 0.61 -4.54
CA LEU A 853 32.61 1.99 -4.37
C LEU A 853 33.81 2.89 -4.06
N LYS A 854 34.10 3.84 -4.95
CA LYS A 854 35.03 4.93 -4.70
C LYS A 854 34.26 6.15 -4.23
N VAL A 855 34.64 6.70 -3.09
CA VAL A 855 34.07 7.89 -2.47
C VAL A 855 35.13 8.99 -2.40
N ILE A 856 34.88 10.09 -3.09
CA ILE A 856 35.66 11.33 -3.00
C ILE A 856 34.98 12.21 -1.95
N THR A 857 35.76 12.72 -0.99
CA THR A 857 35.22 13.43 0.17
C THR A 857 36.11 14.57 0.63
N SER A 858 35.57 15.48 1.46
CA SER A 858 36.35 16.47 2.20
C SER A 858 36.86 15.95 3.55
N TRP A 859 36.47 14.73 3.95
CA TRP A 859 36.75 14.16 5.26
C TRP A 859 38.20 13.66 5.37
N ASN A 860 38.95 14.17 6.35
CA ASN A 860 40.19 13.49 6.76
C ASN A 860 39.80 12.24 7.55
N PHE A 861 40.46 11.12 7.30
CA PHE A 861 39.99 9.85 7.85
C PHE A 861 40.10 9.84 9.37
N GLY A 862 38.95 9.75 10.05
CA GLY A 862 38.86 9.84 11.51
C GLY A 862 38.81 11.25 12.09
N SER A 863 38.61 12.32 11.31
CA SER A 863 38.45 13.68 11.84
C SER A 863 36.97 14.05 12.03
N GLY A 864 36.51 14.23 13.27
CA GLY A 864 35.23 14.88 13.60
C GLY A 864 33.96 14.30 12.95
N GLU A 865 33.24 13.44 13.66
CA GLU A 865 32.04 12.75 13.14
C GLU A 865 30.87 13.70 12.75
N ARG A 866 30.80 14.89 13.35
CA ARG A 866 29.68 15.85 13.19
C ARG A 866 29.87 16.90 12.09
N VAL A 867 31.09 17.07 11.57
CA VAL A 867 31.37 18.12 10.58
C VAL A 867 30.78 17.69 9.23
N ARG A 868 30.05 18.58 8.55
CA ARG A 868 29.52 18.30 7.20
C ARG A 868 30.66 18.05 6.22
N GLN A 869 30.55 16.96 5.48
CA GLN A 869 31.50 16.47 4.49
C GLN A 869 30.82 16.31 3.14
N LEU A 870 31.60 16.54 2.08
CA LEU A 870 31.22 16.21 0.72
C LEU A 870 31.26 14.70 0.51
N TYR A 871 30.28 14.18 -0.24
CA TYR A 871 30.26 12.81 -0.75
C TYR A 871 30.00 12.85 -2.27
N ILE A 872 30.96 12.31 -3.02
CA ILE A 872 30.81 12.04 -4.46
C ILE A 872 31.27 10.61 -4.67
N SER A 873 30.46 9.80 -5.33
CA SER A 873 30.74 8.39 -5.53
C SER A 873 30.90 8.03 -7.00
N GLU A 874 31.79 7.07 -7.25
CA GLU A 874 32.06 6.46 -8.55
C GLU A 874 32.23 4.95 -8.35
N LEU A 875 31.95 4.15 -9.39
CA LEU A 875 32.31 2.74 -9.40
C LEU A 875 33.77 2.55 -9.85
N GLN A 876 34.47 1.56 -9.27
CA GLN A 876 35.86 1.20 -9.61
C GLN A 876 35.98 0.07 -10.64
#